data_AF-A0A969G828-F1
#
_entry.id   AF-A0A969G828-F1
#
_cell.length_a   1.000
_cell.length_b   1.000
_cell.length_c   1.000
_cell.angle_alpha   90.00
_cell.angle_beta   90.00
_cell.angle_gamma   90.00
#
_symmetry.space_group_name_H-M   'P 1'
#
loop_
_entity.id
_entity.type
_entity.pdbx_description
1 polymer ?
#
loop_
_entity_poly.entity_id
_entity_poly.type
_entity_poly.pdbx_seq_one_letter_code
_entity_poly.pdbx_strand_id
1 'polypeptide(L)'
;MDNCNKNCQTDNVNHIYDFRTSTSVDAPTGNWQAKVTVGGAVFTERLKIETVKPNRLKINLDFDKKELVAEDDLEGKLQINWLHGASASNIKTEVKVQLRSTTTEFKNYGDYVFDDPARSFSGAAQTIYNQETDANGSGIVKTKINTNDAAPGKMQANFSIRAYEKSGDFSSDNFSMPYNPYDGYVGISLPVKRSGEKRLDMDKDYNLSLVSLSADGKIRGNKKLKVGLYRVNWRWWWDSGSDNVSNYSSSTHYGAVKKADLTTNSKGQATWKINVDDWGRYMVRICDEETGHCTGDIFYAGYPWDDGEDNAMAKEAAAMLSFSSDKTKYNVGETVSLKVPLSESGRALITIENGTKVLETFWKTAKKGDNTFSFTATKGMAPNVYAHVTLVQPHAQVDNDLPIRMYGVLPIMVEDPKTRLEPQIAMQDELAPEQTFTVKVSEKNRKPMAYTLAIVDEGLLDLTRFKTPDPWNHFYAKEALGVKTWDMYNYVMGAYTGSLERVLSIGGDDALGPREGQKANRFKPVVHFIGPFYLKSGSKTHKITMPNYVGSVRVMVVAADNGAYGNAEKAVPVKKPLMVLGTLPRVLSPGESVKLPVTVFAMDKKIRNVNVKIQTNGLLSINGSNSQSITFDKTGDKIVDFDLTVPENVGVAKVKIIATSGGETAIQEIELEVRNPNPFVTDVYASVIEKGKTWTESVKALGMDGTNTGILEVSNIPPINLGERLQYLIQYPHGCIEQTTSAGFPQLYVNALMDLDDKTKAKVDVNIQATLDRLKQFQTASGGFGYWPGDGEASYWGTTYAGHFMVEAQNRGFSLPPSMLERWKKYQRKIAKTWTGSADYYNTDLDQAYRLYTLAIADVPEWGAMNRLKERPNLSDAARWRLAAAYAAAGKKSVAKGLIKSLNTTIKPYRELGYTYGSDVRDQSMTLETLTLLDERTKAAEVLKKVAAALSKQEWYSTQTTAYSLLAIGKFVGADKVNNKFTFTYAIGGKSANTGSTNPVVQKEFNPEKATNISVKNTSGGILFARVILKGQPTTGDQTNSANNLMVAINYKSLDGKSIDVSNITQGSDFVAEVTVTNPGQMGNYYENG
;
A
#
# COMPACT_ATOMS: atom_id res chain seq x y z
N MET A 1 16.85 9.56 -29.03
CA MET A 1 16.23 10.25 -27.87
C MET A 1 14.92 9.55 -27.46
N ASP A 2 14.81 8.24 -27.67
CA ASP A 2 13.50 7.59 -27.88
C ASP A 2 13.21 6.54 -26.80
N ASN A 3 12.87 7.00 -25.60
CA ASN A 3 12.28 6.16 -24.55
C ASN A 3 11.43 7.01 -23.56
N CYS A 4 10.62 7.91 -24.11
CA CYS A 4 9.82 8.85 -23.33
C CYS A 4 8.37 8.34 -23.12
N ASN A 5 8.11 7.65 -22.01
CA ASN A 5 6.76 7.25 -21.63
C ASN A 5 6.00 8.42 -20.95
N LYS A 6 5.17 9.10 -21.75
CA LYS A 6 4.03 10.00 -21.41
C LYS A 6 4.21 11.20 -20.44
N ASN A 7 5.10 11.17 -19.46
CA ASN A 7 5.21 12.22 -18.42
C ASN A 7 6.61 12.87 -18.38
N CYS A 8 7.08 13.42 -19.49
CA CYS A 8 8.26 14.30 -19.50
C CYS A 8 7.81 15.75 -19.54
N GLN A 9 8.45 16.59 -18.72
CA GLN A 9 8.22 18.02 -18.67
C GLN A 9 9.55 18.74 -18.93
N THR A 10 9.53 19.75 -19.78
CA THR A 10 10.68 20.64 -20.06
C THR A 10 10.37 22.09 -19.69
N ASP A 11 9.10 22.48 -19.72
CA ASP A 11 8.64 23.79 -19.24
C ASP A 11 8.80 23.89 -17.73
N ASN A 12 9.39 24.99 -17.28
CA ASN A 12 9.62 25.29 -15.88
C ASN A 12 9.54 26.79 -15.63
N VAL A 13 9.26 27.16 -14.39
CA VAL A 13 9.37 28.55 -13.94
C VAL A 13 10.52 28.61 -12.95
N ASN A 14 11.66 29.14 -13.39
CA ASN A 14 12.87 29.29 -12.56
C ASN A 14 13.33 27.96 -11.93
N HIS A 15 13.38 26.90 -12.75
CA HIS A 15 13.70 25.53 -12.36
C HIS A 15 12.67 24.82 -11.45
N ILE A 16 11.48 25.41 -11.22
CA ILE A 16 10.33 24.69 -10.66
C ILE A 16 9.52 24.04 -11.79
N TYR A 17 9.35 22.72 -11.71
CA TYR A 17 8.59 21.90 -12.66
C TYR A 17 7.27 21.43 -12.02
N ASP A 18 6.17 21.44 -12.78
CA ASP A 18 4.86 20.95 -12.36
C ASP A 18 4.50 19.65 -13.09
N PHE A 19 4.15 18.61 -12.33
CA PHE A 19 3.75 17.29 -12.82
C PHE A 19 2.37 16.94 -12.27
N ARG A 20 1.33 17.13 -13.08
CA ARG A 20 -0.06 16.83 -12.70
C ARG A 20 -0.42 15.40 -13.12
N THR A 21 -0.88 14.61 -12.17
CA THR A 21 -1.30 13.22 -12.37
C THR A 21 -2.52 12.91 -11.51
N SER A 22 -3.24 11.84 -11.84
CA SER A 22 -4.41 11.35 -11.10
C SER A 22 -4.39 9.83 -11.07
N THR A 23 -4.72 9.24 -9.92
CA THR A 23 -5.08 7.82 -9.85
C THR A 23 -6.45 7.56 -10.46
N SER A 24 -6.70 6.32 -10.88
CA SER A 24 -8.06 5.86 -11.15
C SER A 24 -8.81 5.59 -9.83
N VAL A 25 -10.15 5.58 -9.89
CA VAL A 25 -11.01 5.31 -8.72
C VAL A 25 -10.85 3.87 -8.21
N ASP A 26 -10.34 2.96 -9.05
CA ASP A 26 -10.01 1.56 -8.76
C ASP A 26 -8.51 1.31 -8.52
N ALA A 27 -7.70 2.35 -8.29
CA ALA A 27 -6.28 2.20 -7.99
C ALA A 27 -6.09 1.54 -6.60
N PRO A 28 -5.16 0.58 -6.45
CA PRO A 28 -4.90 -0.07 -5.16
C PRO A 28 -4.38 0.91 -4.11
N THR A 29 -4.83 0.74 -2.87
CA THR A 29 -4.34 1.48 -1.72
C THR A 29 -2.96 1.01 -1.27
N GLY A 30 -2.28 1.78 -0.41
CA GLY A 30 -0.98 1.46 0.15
C GLY A 30 0.15 2.42 -0.28
N ASN A 31 1.38 1.90 -0.26
CA ASN A 31 2.60 2.68 -0.49
C ASN A 31 3.03 2.66 -1.97
N TRP A 32 2.88 3.80 -2.64
CA TRP A 32 3.34 4.05 -4.00
C TRP A 32 4.72 4.75 -4.00
N GLN A 33 5.45 4.65 -5.12
CA GLN A 33 6.71 5.38 -5.30
C GLN A 33 6.60 6.34 -6.49
N ALA A 34 6.80 7.63 -6.24
CA ALA A 34 7.10 8.59 -7.29
C ALA A 34 8.59 8.50 -7.64
N LYS A 35 8.92 8.43 -8.93
CA LYS A 35 10.30 8.40 -9.43
C LYS A 35 10.49 9.48 -10.49
N VAL A 36 11.41 10.40 -10.25
CA VAL A 36 11.82 11.45 -11.19
C VAL A 36 13.23 11.12 -11.70
N THR A 37 13.50 11.39 -12.97
CA THR A 37 14.81 11.14 -13.58
C THR A 37 15.21 12.35 -14.42
N VAL A 38 16.41 12.90 -14.15
CA VAL A 38 16.94 14.11 -14.79
C VAL A 38 18.36 13.81 -15.26
N GLY A 39 18.55 13.66 -16.57
CA GLY A 39 19.79 13.15 -17.13
C GLY A 39 20.09 11.74 -16.59
N GLY A 40 21.23 11.58 -15.92
CA GLY A 40 21.60 10.34 -15.23
C GLY A 40 21.15 10.25 -13.76
N ALA A 41 20.62 11.33 -13.17
CA ALA A 41 20.21 11.37 -11.77
C ALA A 41 18.78 10.83 -11.57
N VAL A 42 18.56 10.10 -10.48
CA VAL A 42 17.28 9.49 -10.12
C VAL A 42 16.89 9.93 -8.70
N PHE A 43 15.67 10.42 -8.55
CA PHE A 43 15.07 10.81 -7.27
C PHE A 43 13.81 9.99 -7.03
N THR A 44 13.54 9.59 -5.79
CA THR A 44 12.37 8.78 -5.42
C THR A 44 11.72 9.26 -4.13
N GLU A 45 10.40 9.35 -4.12
CA GLU A 45 9.60 9.75 -2.95
C GLU A 45 8.48 8.72 -2.71
N ARG A 46 8.12 8.45 -1.44
CA ARG A 46 7.04 7.50 -1.12
C ARG A 46 5.72 8.25 -0.93
N LEU A 47 4.72 7.91 -1.75
CA LEU A 47 3.36 8.45 -1.67
C LEU A 47 2.44 7.41 -1.03
N LYS A 48 1.57 7.82 -0.10
CA LYS A 48 0.49 6.96 0.40
C LYS A 48 -0.78 7.25 -0.38
N ILE A 49 -1.48 6.20 -0.80
CA ILE A 49 -2.77 6.30 -1.49
C ILE A 49 -3.75 5.45 -0.70
N GLU A 50 -4.76 6.07 -0.09
CA GLU A 50 -5.61 5.43 0.93
C GLU A 50 -7.05 5.92 0.79
N THR A 51 -8.03 5.08 1.17
CA THR A 51 -9.46 5.49 1.22
C THR A 51 -9.72 6.26 2.52
N VAL A 52 -9.33 7.54 2.53
CA VAL A 52 -9.42 8.41 3.72
C VAL A 52 -10.74 9.16 3.82
N LYS A 53 -11.07 9.56 5.05
CA LYS A 53 -12.06 10.57 5.38
C LYS A 53 -11.34 11.68 6.16
N PRO A 54 -11.47 12.97 5.81
CA PRO A 54 -10.84 14.04 6.56
C PRO A 54 -11.29 14.05 8.02
N ASN A 55 -10.39 14.39 8.94
CA ASN A 55 -10.76 14.75 10.30
C ASN A 55 -11.73 15.94 10.29
N ARG A 56 -12.55 16.05 11.33
CA ARG A 56 -13.47 17.17 11.58
C ARG A 56 -13.14 17.92 12.87
N LEU A 57 -12.51 17.22 13.82
CA LEU A 57 -11.95 17.77 15.05
C LEU A 57 -10.43 17.93 14.89
N LYS A 58 -9.91 19.08 15.30
CA LYS A 58 -8.49 19.30 15.59
C LYS A 58 -8.22 18.72 16.97
N ILE A 59 -7.32 17.74 17.03
CA ILE A 59 -6.86 17.10 18.26
C ILE A 59 -5.44 17.61 18.52
N ASN A 60 -5.17 18.08 19.73
CA ASN A 60 -3.81 18.40 20.17
C ASN A 60 -3.57 17.79 21.56
N LEU A 61 -2.56 16.92 21.67
CA LEU A 61 -2.04 16.43 22.94
C LEU A 61 -0.58 16.86 23.04
N ASP A 62 -0.27 17.69 24.03
CA ASP A 62 1.07 18.21 24.29
C ASP A 62 1.52 17.86 25.71
N PHE A 63 2.73 17.31 25.85
CA PHE A 63 3.35 16.97 27.13
C PHE A 63 4.33 18.05 27.62
N ASP A 64 4.44 19.19 26.92
CA ASP A 64 5.42 20.27 27.16
C ASP A 64 6.90 19.80 27.18
N LYS A 65 7.18 18.60 26.65
CA LYS A 65 8.49 17.94 26.65
C LYS A 65 8.87 17.52 25.22
N LYS A 66 10.17 17.56 24.88
CA LYS A 66 10.69 17.07 23.59
C LYS A 66 10.88 15.55 23.55
N GLU A 67 11.23 14.99 24.69
CA GLU A 67 11.37 13.56 24.94
C GLU A 67 10.68 13.25 26.26
N LEU A 68 10.05 12.09 26.34
CA LEU A 68 9.46 11.58 27.56
C LEU A 68 10.54 10.83 28.34
N VAL A 69 10.52 10.92 29.67
CA VAL A 69 11.35 10.14 30.59
C VAL A 69 10.42 9.38 31.52
N ALA A 70 10.82 8.20 31.97
CA ALA A 70 10.11 7.47 33.02
C ALA A 70 10.12 8.30 34.32
N GLU A 71 9.00 8.96 34.57
CA GLU A 71 8.68 9.73 35.78
C GLU A 71 7.36 9.19 36.34
N ASP A 72 7.10 9.41 37.64
CA ASP A 72 5.90 8.86 38.29
C ASP A 72 4.58 9.48 37.79
N ASP A 73 4.61 10.74 37.32
CA ASP A 73 3.46 11.49 36.83
C ASP A 73 3.74 12.14 35.45
N LEU A 74 3.53 11.43 34.34
CA LEU A 74 3.50 12.07 33.02
C LEU A 74 2.14 12.76 32.80
N GLU A 75 2.16 14.08 32.66
CA GLU A 75 0.98 14.91 32.38
C GLU A 75 1.01 15.48 30.96
N GLY A 76 -0.05 15.26 30.20
CA GLY A 76 -0.27 15.84 28.87
C GLY A 76 -1.56 16.65 28.80
N LYS A 77 -1.50 17.84 28.20
CA LYS A 77 -2.63 18.73 27.96
C LYS A 77 -3.31 18.35 26.65
N LEU A 78 -4.55 17.90 26.74
CA LEU A 78 -5.41 17.57 25.62
C LEU A 78 -6.33 18.76 25.30
N GLN A 79 -6.38 19.18 24.04
CA GLN A 79 -7.35 20.15 23.54
C GLN A 79 -8.02 19.59 22.27
N ILE A 80 -9.34 19.68 22.23
CA ILE A 80 -10.16 19.25 21.11
C ILE A 80 -11.07 20.39 20.66
N ASN A 81 -10.93 20.78 19.41
CA ASN A 81 -11.73 21.83 18.78
C ASN A 81 -12.32 21.29 17.48
N TRP A 82 -13.45 21.81 17.03
CA TRP A 82 -13.85 21.67 15.64
C TRP A 82 -12.83 22.39 14.74
N LEU A 83 -12.55 21.87 13.55
CA LEU A 83 -11.55 22.47 12.64
C LEU A 83 -11.84 23.96 12.32
N HIS A 84 -13.10 24.37 12.32
CA HIS A 84 -13.52 25.76 12.15
C HIS A 84 -13.33 26.65 13.41
N GLY A 85 -12.63 26.16 14.43
CA GLY A 85 -12.22 26.91 15.61
C GLY A 85 -13.25 27.02 16.75
N ALA A 86 -14.35 26.27 16.72
CA ALA A 86 -15.23 26.17 17.88
C ALA A 86 -14.69 25.14 18.89
N SER A 87 -14.82 25.41 20.19
CA SER A 87 -14.63 24.39 21.23
C SER A 87 -15.55 23.19 20.97
N ALA A 88 -15.01 21.98 21.04
CA ALA A 88 -15.81 20.76 20.94
C ALA A 88 -16.17 20.31 22.35
N SER A 89 -17.41 20.60 22.77
CA SER A 89 -17.84 20.40 24.16
C SER A 89 -18.08 18.92 24.50
N ASN A 90 -17.55 18.45 25.64
CA ASN A 90 -17.80 17.10 26.18
C ASN A 90 -17.55 15.97 25.16
N ILE A 91 -16.34 15.92 24.60
CA ILE A 91 -15.95 14.92 23.60
C ILE A 91 -15.30 13.72 24.28
N LYS A 92 -15.96 12.57 24.21
CA LYS A 92 -15.39 11.27 24.61
C LYS A 92 -14.13 11.02 23.79
N THR A 93 -13.01 10.80 24.46
CA THR A 93 -11.70 10.65 23.83
C THR A 93 -10.96 9.48 24.43
N GLU A 94 -10.42 8.62 23.56
CA GLU A 94 -9.50 7.56 23.92
C GLU A 94 -8.08 7.93 23.46
N VAL A 95 -7.09 7.76 24.34
CA VAL A 95 -5.65 7.84 24.01
C VAL A 95 -5.02 6.50 24.34
N LYS A 96 -4.40 5.86 23.35
CA LYS A 96 -3.61 4.65 23.47
C LYS A 96 -2.13 4.97 23.21
N VAL A 97 -1.23 4.28 23.91
CA VAL A 97 0.22 4.33 23.66
C VAL A 97 0.77 2.93 23.39
N GLN A 98 1.62 2.78 22.37
CA GLN A 98 2.40 1.57 22.12
C GLN A 98 3.89 1.92 22.06
N LEU A 99 4.69 1.29 22.93
CA LEU A 99 6.14 1.40 22.88
C LEU A 99 6.73 0.46 21.81
N ARG A 100 7.77 0.91 21.13
CA ARG A 100 8.64 0.09 20.26
C ARG A 100 10.10 0.40 20.58
N SER A 101 10.97 -0.60 20.58
CA SER A 101 12.41 -0.37 20.77
C SER A 101 12.98 0.48 19.62
N THR A 102 13.97 1.30 19.93
CA THR A 102 14.79 2.03 18.95
C THR A 102 16.24 1.97 19.39
N THR A 103 17.19 2.25 18.49
CA THR A 103 18.62 2.22 18.82
C THR A 103 18.97 3.34 19.78
N THR A 104 19.66 3.02 20.87
CA THR A 104 20.09 4.01 21.85
C THR A 104 21.40 4.67 21.43
N GLU A 105 21.30 5.89 20.91
CA GLU A 105 22.46 6.71 20.54
C GLU A 105 22.58 7.98 21.39
N PHE A 106 23.84 8.41 21.56
CA PHE A 106 24.20 9.67 22.20
C PHE A 106 25.29 10.39 21.39
N LYS A 107 25.13 11.71 21.24
CA LYS A 107 26.05 12.55 20.48
C LYS A 107 27.46 12.49 21.09
N ASN A 108 28.47 12.28 20.24
CA ASN A 108 29.88 12.07 20.59
C ASN A 108 30.22 10.70 21.22
N TYR A 109 29.28 9.74 21.28
CA TYR A 109 29.50 8.40 21.83
C TYR A 109 29.11 7.29 20.83
N GLY A 110 29.30 7.52 19.52
CA GLY A 110 28.91 6.57 18.47
C GLY A 110 29.65 5.23 18.50
N ASP A 111 30.83 5.18 19.15
CA ASP A 111 31.62 3.95 19.32
C ASP A 111 31.18 3.11 20.54
N TYR A 112 30.11 3.54 21.24
CA TYR A 112 29.54 2.85 22.40
C TYR A 112 28.16 2.27 22.05
N VAL A 113 27.97 0.99 22.38
CA VAL A 113 26.65 0.35 22.42
C VAL A 113 25.99 0.68 23.76
N PHE A 114 24.73 1.06 23.73
CA PHE A 114 23.92 1.33 24.93
C PHE A 114 22.74 0.38 25.08
N ASP A 115 22.30 -0.33 24.03
CA ASP A 115 21.18 -1.27 24.13
C ASP A 115 21.61 -2.60 24.82
N ASP A 116 20.67 -3.30 25.44
CA ASP A 116 20.85 -4.64 26.04
C ASP A 116 20.38 -5.76 25.09
N PRO A 117 21.29 -6.54 24.47
CA PRO A 117 20.92 -7.64 23.58
C PRO A 117 20.28 -8.83 24.30
N ALA A 118 20.29 -8.86 25.65
CA ALA A 118 19.58 -9.86 26.45
C ALA A 118 18.13 -9.46 26.77
N ARG A 119 17.70 -8.24 26.41
CA ARG A 119 16.32 -7.74 26.57
C ARG A 119 15.66 -7.54 25.21
N SER A 120 14.37 -7.86 25.15
CA SER A 120 13.50 -7.49 24.03
C SER A 120 12.15 -7.06 24.59
N PHE A 121 11.52 -6.09 23.93
CA PHE A 121 10.26 -5.52 24.39
C PHE A 121 9.19 -5.67 23.30
N SER A 122 8.13 -6.42 23.62
CA SER A 122 6.91 -6.55 22.82
C SER A 122 5.69 -6.13 23.66
N GLY A 123 5.26 -4.88 23.49
CA GLY A 123 4.11 -4.32 24.21
C GLY A 123 2.86 -4.25 23.35
N ALA A 124 1.74 -4.74 23.89
CA ALA A 124 0.42 -4.35 23.40
C ALA A 124 0.18 -2.85 23.64
N ALA A 125 -0.74 -2.24 22.89
CA ALA A 125 -1.14 -0.85 23.12
C ALA A 125 -1.87 -0.72 24.47
N GLN A 126 -1.45 0.23 25.30
CA GLN A 126 -2.04 0.54 26.60
C GLN A 126 -2.98 1.75 26.45
N THR A 127 -4.23 1.65 26.90
CA THR A 127 -5.12 2.83 26.99
C THR A 127 -4.73 3.66 28.20
N ILE A 128 -4.30 4.90 27.96
CA ILE A 128 -3.82 5.84 28.99
C ILE A 128 -4.80 6.98 29.29
N TYR A 129 -5.84 7.14 28.46
CA TYR A 129 -6.96 8.05 28.68
C TYR A 129 -8.20 7.47 28.00
N ASN A 130 -9.35 7.53 28.65
CA ASN A 130 -10.65 7.13 28.10
C ASN A 130 -11.77 7.85 28.88
N GLN A 131 -11.92 9.15 28.63
CA GLN A 131 -12.83 10.04 29.36
C GLN A 131 -13.41 11.10 28.41
N GLU A 132 -14.41 11.86 28.87
CA GLU A 132 -14.86 13.06 28.16
C GLU A 132 -13.97 14.27 28.51
N THR A 133 -13.76 15.14 27.53
CA THR A 133 -13.21 16.49 27.74
C THR A 133 -14.22 17.40 28.43
N ASP A 134 -13.79 18.58 28.88
CA ASP A 134 -14.68 19.57 29.49
C ASP A 134 -15.58 20.29 28.44
N ALA A 135 -16.38 21.25 28.92
CA ALA A 135 -17.26 22.05 28.07
C ALA A 135 -16.53 22.96 27.05
N ASN A 136 -15.20 23.12 27.19
CA ASN A 136 -14.34 23.88 26.28
C ASN A 136 -13.52 22.96 25.35
N GLY A 137 -13.63 21.63 25.49
CA GLY A 137 -12.84 20.63 24.77
C GLY A 137 -11.46 20.37 25.39
N SER A 138 -11.20 20.81 26.62
CA SER A 138 -9.94 20.61 27.34
C SER A 138 -9.95 19.29 28.13
N GLY A 139 -8.79 18.66 28.30
CA GLY A 139 -8.60 17.50 29.17
C GLY A 139 -7.15 17.37 29.63
N ILE A 140 -6.93 16.60 30.70
CA ILE A 140 -5.58 16.31 31.22
C ILE A 140 -5.36 14.79 31.20
N VAL A 141 -4.36 14.35 30.43
CA VAL A 141 -3.92 12.96 30.34
C VAL A 141 -2.83 12.74 31.39
N LYS A 142 -3.17 12.10 32.50
CA LYS A 142 -2.20 11.65 33.51
C LYS A 142 -1.92 10.17 33.32
N THR A 143 -0.64 9.79 33.20
CA THR A 143 -0.27 8.40 32.97
C THR A 143 1.11 8.03 33.51
N LYS A 144 1.34 6.72 33.67
CA LYS A 144 2.65 6.13 33.93
C LYS A 144 2.87 5.01 32.91
N ILE A 145 3.89 5.16 32.06
CA ILE A 145 4.16 4.24 30.96
C ILE A 145 5.10 3.13 31.46
N ASN A 146 4.54 1.98 31.80
CA ASN A 146 5.32 0.87 32.37
C ASN A 146 5.96 -0.03 31.30
N THR A 147 7.27 -0.28 31.43
CA THR A 147 8.07 -1.18 30.58
C THR A 147 8.35 -2.56 31.21
N ASN A 148 7.92 -2.79 32.46
CA ASN A 148 8.18 -4.01 33.24
C ASN A 148 9.68 -4.38 33.28
N ASP A 149 10.57 -3.38 33.35
CA ASP A 149 12.04 -3.51 33.35
C ASP A 149 12.64 -4.26 32.15
N ALA A 150 11.84 -4.52 31.10
CA ALA A 150 12.21 -5.30 29.92
C ALA A 150 12.69 -4.44 28.74
N ALA A 151 12.80 -3.11 28.90
CA ALA A 151 13.29 -2.23 27.84
C ALA A 151 14.79 -2.48 27.58
N PRO A 152 15.21 -2.71 26.31
CA PRO A 152 16.63 -2.85 26.00
C PRO A 152 17.38 -1.51 26.05
N GLY A 153 16.69 -0.38 25.95
CA GLY A 153 17.30 0.95 25.90
C GLY A 153 16.24 2.05 25.73
N LYS A 154 16.52 3.06 24.90
CA LYS A 154 15.56 4.06 24.44
C LYS A 154 14.44 3.40 23.65
N MET A 155 13.25 3.98 23.77
CA MET A 155 12.03 3.50 23.15
C MET A 155 11.39 4.63 22.33
N GLN A 156 10.56 4.27 21.38
CA GLN A 156 9.64 5.17 20.69
C GLN A 156 8.24 4.94 21.26
N ALA A 157 7.68 5.93 21.96
CA ALA A 157 6.28 5.93 22.36
C ALA A 157 5.43 6.40 21.18
N ASN A 158 4.51 5.55 20.70
CA ASN A 158 3.59 5.84 19.60
C ASN A 158 2.20 6.02 20.18
N PHE A 159 1.68 7.25 20.10
CA PHE A 159 0.35 7.62 20.58
C PHE A 159 -0.67 7.51 19.44
N SER A 160 -1.85 6.99 19.77
CA SER A 160 -3.03 6.97 18.91
C SER A 160 -4.20 7.55 19.69
N ILE A 161 -4.82 8.59 19.14
CA ILE A 161 -5.95 9.30 19.76
C ILE A 161 -7.18 9.12 18.89
N ARG A 162 -8.34 8.86 19.51
CA ARG A 162 -9.65 8.89 18.88
C ARG A 162 -10.58 9.80 19.67
N ALA A 163 -11.04 10.88 19.05
CA ALA A 163 -12.02 11.81 19.59
C ALA A 163 -13.37 11.56 18.92
N TYR A 164 -14.35 11.07 19.69
CA TYR A 164 -15.66 10.66 19.20
C TYR A 164 -16.62 11.86 19.18
N GLU A 165 -17.10 12.22 17.99
CA GLU A 165 -18.22 13.14 17.88
C GLU A 165 -19.45 12.54 18.57
N LYS A 166 -20.28 13.40 19.19
CA LYS A 166 -21.62 13.01 19.68
C LYS A 166 -22.55 12.47 18.58
N SER A 167 -22.16 12.60 17.30
CA SER A 167 -22.83 12.02 16.13
C SER A 167 -22.48 10.54 15.89
N GLY A 168 -21.53 9.97 16.65
CA GLY A 168 -21.01 8.61 16.49
C GLY A 168 -19.82 8.48 15.53
N ASP A 169 -19.47 9.56 14.83
CA ASP A 169 -18.25 9.69 14.04
C ASP A 169 -17.02 9.84 14.95
N PHE A 170 -15.81 9.72 14.40
CA PHE A 170 -14.61 10.11 15.14
C PHE A 170 -13.54 10.74 14.24
N SER A 171 -12.76 11.65 14.84
CA SER A 171 -11.48 12.11 14.28
C SER A 171 -10.35 11.41 15.02
N SER A 172 -9.20 11.23 14.35
CA SER A 172 -8.04 10.58 14.95
C SER A 172 -6.73 11.31 14.68
N ASP A 173 -5.80 11.17 15.60
CA ASP A 173 -4.44 11.71 15.49
C ASP A 173 -3.44 10.64 15.94
N ASN A 174 -2.29 10.58 15.29
CA ASN A 174 -1.24 9.62 15.60
C ASN A 174 0.12 10.31 15.52
N PHE A 175 0.91 10.20 16.58
CA PHE A 175 2.25 10.77 16.64
C PHE A 175 3.16 9.93 17.53
N SER A 176 4.46 10.18 17.44
CA SER A 176 5.44 9.46 18.24
C SER A 176 6.40 10.42 18.93
N MET A 177 6.76 10.12 20.18
CA MET A 177 7.77 10.84 20.96
C MET A 177 8.88 9.86 21.41
N PRO A 178 10.15 10.27 21.42
CA PRO A 178 11.20 9.50 22.09
C PRO A 178 10.82 9.31 23.56
N TYR A 179 11.02 8.10 24.07
CA TYR A 179 10.77 7.73 25.45
C TYR A 179 12.04 7.10 26.03
N ASN A 180 12.50 7.65 27.14
CA ASN A 180 13.63 7.15 27.91
C ASN A 180 13.08 6.39 29.13
N PRO A 181 13.07 5.04 29.15
CA PRO A 181 12.58 4.28 30.30
C PRO A 181 13.47 4.39 31.54
N TYR A 182 14.65 5.00 31.39
CA TYR A 182 15.69 5.13 32.39
C TYR A 182 16.16 6.60 32.44
N ASP A 183 16.49 7.11 33.63
CA ASP A 183 17.00 8.48 33.80
C ASP A 183 18.47 8.62 33.34
N GLY A 184 19.16 7.49 33.17
CA GLY A 184 20.50 7.39 32.62
C GLY A 184 20.80 6.02 32.04
N TYR A 185 21.91 5.98 31.31
CA TYR A 185 22.29 4.92 30.39
C TYR A 185 23.77 4.62 30.59
N VAL A 186 24.09 3.34 30.80
CA VAL A 186 25.47 2.84 30.72
C VAL A 186 25.71 2.31 29.31
N GLY A 187 26.85 2.65 28.73
CA GLY A 187 27.29 2.18 27.41
C GLY A 187 28.66 1.49 27.47
N ILE A 188 28.90 0.57 26.55
CA ILE A 188 30.18 -0.13 26.37
C ILE A 188 30.75 0.07 24.97
N SER A 189 32.05 0.33 24.90
CA SER A 189 32.84 0.22 23.67
C SER A 189 33.75 -1.01 23.76
N LEU A 190 33.55 -1.96 22.85
CA LEU A 190 34.42 -3.13 22.69
C LEU A 190 35.57 -2.82 21.72
N PRO A 191 36.79 -3.37 21.95
CA PRO A 191 37.83 -3.36 20.93
C PRO A 191 37.35 -4.05 19.65
N VAL A 192 37.54 -3.39 18.50
CA VAL A 192 37.16 -3.90 17.18
C VAL A 192 38.41 -4.12 16.34
N LYS A 193 38.51 -5.25 15.64
CA LYS A 193 39.60 -5.49 14.67
C LYS A 193 39.39 -4.65 13.41
N ARG A 194 40.46 -4.46 12.62
CA ARG A 194 40.49 -3.67 11.37
C ARG A 194 39.41 -4.05 10.33
N SER A 195 38.88 -5.26 10.41
CA SER A 195 37.78 -5.80 9.59
C SER A 195 36.39 -5.30 9.99
N GLY A 196 36.25 -4.55 11.09
CA GLY A 196 34.96 -4.27 11.72
C GLY A 196 34.44 -5.42 12.59
N GLU A 197 35.20 -6.51 12.71
CA GLU A 197 34.87 -7.67 13.52
C GLU A 197 35.16 -7.39 15.00
N LYS A 198 34.15 -7.57 15.86
CA LYS A 198 34.31 -7.58 17.32
C LYS A 198 34.92 -8.93 17.72
N ARG A 199 36.23 -9.08 17.58
CA ARG A 199 36.99 -10.29 17.95
C ARG A 199 38.18 -9.95 18.84
N LEU A 200 38.30 -10.67 19.95
CA LEU A 200 39.45 -10.62 20.85
C LEU A 200 40.29 -11.88 20.66
N ASP A 201 41.60 -11.77 20.89
CA ASP A 201 42.49 -12.93 20.91
C ASP A 201 42.36 -13.67 22.24
N MET A 202 42.55 -14.99 22.24
CA MET A 202 42.67 -15.78 23.47
C MET A 202 43.93 -15.39 24.26
N ASP A 203 43.90 -15.64 25.56
CA ASP A 203 45.00 -15.49 26.52
C ASP A 203 45.64 -14.08 26.62
N LYS A 204 45.10 -13.09 25.91
CA LYS A 204 45.48 -11.67 26.02
C LYS A 204 44.53 -10.90 26.94
N ASP A 205 45.05 -9.81 27.48
CA ASP A 205 44.32 -8.87 28.33
C ASP A 205 43.73 -7.72 27.50
N TYR A 206 42.43 -7.46 27.63
CA TYR A 206 41.72 -6.37 26.96
C TYR A 206 41.02 -5.45 27.95
N ASN A 207 41.10 -4.14 27.69
CA ASN A 207 40.42 -3.11 28.47
C ASN A 207 39.13 -2.68 27.76
N LEU A 208 37.98 -3.05 28.32
CA LEU A 208 36.67 -2.62 27.83
C LEU A 208 36.35 -1.25 28.41
N SER A 209 35.96 -0.30 27.56
CA SER A 209 35.67 1.06 27.98
C SER A 209 34.18 1.23 28.25
N LEU A 210 33.84 1.70 29.45
CA LEU A 210 32.47 1.94 29.90
C LEU A 210 32.22 3.44 30.09
N VAL A 211 31.01 3.89 29.80
CA VAL A 211 30.56 5.26 30.07
C VAL A 211 29.17 5.25 30.71
N SER A 212 28.90 6.14 31.66
CA SER A 212 27.56 6.40 32.19
C SER A 212 27.12 7.83 31.86
N LEU A 213 25.92 7.93 31.28
CA LEU A 213 25.29 9.15 30.79
C LEU A 213 23.89 9.32 31.39
N SER A 214 23.34 10.53 31.38
CA SER A 214 21.91 10.81 31.58
C SER A 214 21.12 10.61 30.28
N ALA A 215 19.79 10.57 30.38
CA ALA A 215 18.89 10.50 29.22
C ALA A 215 19.14 11.61 28.17
N ASP A 216 19.61 12.80 28.59
CA ASP A 216 20.00 13.91 27.70
C ASP A 216 21.48 13.90 27.26
N GLY A 217 22.22 12.82 27.55
CA GLY A 217 23.58 12.59 27.07
C GLY A 217 24.70 13.32 27.84
N LYS A 218 24.42 13.82 29.05
CA LYS A 218 25.46 14.41 29.92
C LYS A 218 26.12 13.34 30.78
N ILE A 219 27.36 13.58 31.16
CA ILE A 219 28.19 12.66 31.96
C ILE A 219 27.60 12.42 33.36
N ARG A 220 27.51 11.16 33.78
CA ARG A 220 27.19 10.74 35.17
C ARG A 220 28.38 10.03 35.82
N GLY A 221 29.09 10.74 36.69
CA GLY A 221 30.20 10.17 37.47
C GLY A 221 29.75 9.39 38.73
N ASN A 222 30.68 8.61 39.29
CA ASN A 222 30.53 7.87 40.55
C ASN A 222 29.38 6.83 40.58
N LYS A 223 29.04 6.26 39.42
CA LYS A 223 27.95 5.25 39.27
C LYS A 223 28.46 3.83 39.46
N LYS A 224 27.70 3.03 40.21
CA LYS A 224 27.98 1.61 40.46
C LYS A 224 27.50 0.76 39.30
N LEU A 225 28.42 -0.01 38.73
CA LEU A 225 28.18 -0.85 37.56
C LEU A 225 28.48 -2.31 37.91
N LYS A 226 27.51 -3.20 37.69
CA LYS A 226 27.69 -4.65 37.72
C LYS A 226 27.99 -5.15 36.32
N VAL A 227 29.11 -5.85 36.15
CA VAL A 227 29.55 -6.38 34.87
C VAL A 227 29.66 -7.90 34.92
N GLY A 228 29.21 -8.57 33.87
CA GLY A 228 29.40 -10.00 33.66
C GLY A 228 29.75 -10.34 32.22
N LEU A 229 30.64 -11.31 32.06
CA LEU A 229 31.02 -11.94 30.81
C LEU A 229 30.38 -13.33 30.73
N TYR A 230 29.76 -13.67 29.60
CA TYR A 230 29.09 -14.96 29.39
C TYR A 230 29.62 -15.63 28.13
N ARG A 231 29.68 -16.96 28.13
CA ARG A 231 29.86 -17.75 26.90
C ARG A 231 28.49 -18.05 26.31
N VAL A 232 28.30 -17.76 25.03
CA VAL A 232 27.02 -17.93 24.32
C VAL A 232 27.13 -19.19 23.44
N ASN A 233 26.28 -20.18 23.70
CA ASN A 233 26.34 -21.46 23.02
C ASN A 233 25.82 -21.39 21.57
N TRP A 234 26.69 -21.72 20.62
CA TRP A 234 26.42 -21.78 19.18
C TRP A 234 25.81 -23.14 18.79
N ARG A 235 24.80 -23.15 17.90
CA ARG A 235 24.29 -24.36 17.23
C ARG A 235 24.39 -24.13 15.72
N TRP A 236 25.19 -24.96 15.03
CA TRP A 236 25.64 -24.67 13.67
C TRP A 236 24.62 -24.95 12.56
N TRP A 237 23.43 -25.47 12.88
CA TRP A 237 22.42 -25.86 11.89
C TRP A 237 21.15 -25.01 11.87
N TRP A 238 20.99 -24.01 12.74
CA TRP A 238 19.86 -23.09 12.70
C TRP A 238 20.26 -21.66 13.11
N ASP A 239 19.72 -20.72 12.32
CA ASP A 239 19.52 -19.29 12.57
C ASP A 239 20.66 -18.26 12.38
N SER A 240 20.23 -17.15 11.78
CA SER A 240 20.91 -15.86 11.67
C SER A 240 20.39 -14.83 12.70
N GLY A 241 19.43 -15.24 13.54
CA GLY A 241 18.79 -14.45 14.58
C GLY A 241 19.51 -14.42 15.94
N SER A 242 18.98 -13.58 16.83
CA SER A 242 19.49 -13.28 18.18
C SER A 242 19.07 -14.30 19.26
N ASP A 243 18.88 -15.55 18.88
CA ASP A 243 18.29 -16.55 19.77
C ASP A 243 19.21 -16.98 20.91
N ASN A 244 18.58 -17.35 22.03
CA ASN A 244 19.19 -17.88 23.26
C ASN A 244 19.89 -16.86 24.20
N VAL A 245 19.94 -15.57 23.86
CA VAL A 245 20.54 -14.53 24.74
C VAL A 245 19.65 -14.13 25.93
N SER A 246 18.32 -14.27 25.81
CA SER A 246 17.32 -13.90 26.83
C SER A 246 17.53 -14.59 28.19
N ASN A 247 18.18 -15.76 28.20
CA ASN A 247 18.52 -16.52 29.41
C ASN A 247 19.54 -15.82 30.32
N TYR A 248 20.23 -14.78 29.83
CA TYR A 248 21.26 -14.03 30.55
C TYR A 248 20.78 -12.67 31.08
N SER A 249 19.46 -12.40 31.05
CA SER A 249 18.82 -11.11 31.38
C SER A 249 18.89 -10.69 32.86
N SER A 250 19.33 -11.55 33.78
CA SER A 250 19.45 -11.26 35.21
C SER A 250 20.50 -10.18 35.54
N SER A 251 20.13 -9.20 36.38
CA SER A 251 21.01 -8.11 36.85
C SER A 251 22.05 -8.51 37.90
N THR A 252 21.99 -9.74 38.43
CA THR A 252 23.03 -10.34 39.27
C THR A 252 24.02 -11.21 38.47
N HIS A 253 23.86 -11.23 37.14
CA HIS A 253 24.69 -11.96 36.17
C HIS A 253 24.84 -13.46 36.44
N TYR A 254 23.79 -14.13 36.94
CA TYR A 254 23.81 -15.58 37.16
C TYR A 254 24.23 -16.34 35.88
N GLY A 255 25.19 -17.27 36.00
CA GLY A 255 25.77 -18.00 34.85
C GLY A 255 26.91 -17.30 34.08
N ALA A 256 27.36 -16.11 34.49
CA ALA A 256 28.54 -15.46 33.89
C ALA A 256 29.85 -16.18 34.25
N VAL A 257 30.78 -16.30 33.29
CA VAL A 257 32.11 -16.90 33.45
C VAL A 257 33.09 -15.99 34.20
N LYS A 258 32.93 -14.67 34.10
CA LYS A 258 33.65 -13.66 34.90
C LYS A 258 32.69 -12.54 35.30
N LYS A 259 32.89 -11.93 36.46
CA LYS A 259 32.10 -10.79 36.99
C LYS A 259 32.99 -9.74 37.64
N ALA A 260 32.52 -8.50 37.71
CA ALA A 260 33.11 -7.45 38.54
C ALA A 260 32.07 -6.39 38.93
N ASP A 261 32.27 -5.79 40.10
CA ASP A 261 31.62 -4.54 40.49
C ASP A 261 32.61 -3.38 40.22
N LEU A 262 32.16 -2.35 39.50
CA LEU A 262 32.96 -1.19 39.10
C LEU A 262 32.28 0.11 39.55
N THR A 263 33.04 1.19 39.59
CA THR A 263 32.50 2.54 39.82
C THR A 263 33.07 3.50 38.79
N THR A 264 32.21 4.29 38.14
CA THR A 264 32.67 5.30 37.17
C THR A 264 33.40 6.44 37.87
N ASN A 265 34.45 6.97 37.24
CA ASN A 265 35.17 8.14 37.74
C ASN A 265 34.31 9.43 37.61
N SER A 266 34.86 10.58 38.02
CA SER A 266 34.17 11.88 37.90
C SER A 266 33.83 12.32 36.46
N LYS A 267 34.42 11.69 35.44
CA LYS A 267 34.10 11.85 34.02
C LYS A 267 33.10 10.80 33.49
N GLY A 268 32.47 10.02 34.38
CA GLY A 268 31.51 8.98 34.04
C GLY A 268 32.12 7.77 33.34
N GLN A 269 33.45 7.61 33.39
CA GLN A 269 34.16 6.53 32.70
C GLN A 269 34.59 5.44 33.68
N ALA A 270 34.51 4.17 33.26
CA ALA A 270 35.14 3.03 33.92
C ALA A 270 35.84 2.15 32.89
N THR A 271 36.77 1.31 33.35
CA THR A 271 37.45 0.32 32.49
C THR A 271 37.34 -1.04 33.14
N TRP A 272 36.93 -2.05 32.38
CA TRP A 272 36.98 -3.44 32.82
C TRP A 272 38.07 -4.20 32.08
N LYS A 273 39.02 -4.77 32.82
CA LYS A 273 40.05 -5.63 32.28
C LYS A 273 39.51 -7.06 32.17
N ILE A 274 39.44 -7.59 30.94
CA ILE A 274 39.01 -8.96 30.66
C ILE A 274 40.09 -9.74 29.94
N ASN A 275 39.96 -11.06 30.02
CA ASN A 275 40.76 -12.05 29.31
C ASN A 275 39.86 -13.28 29.09
N VAL A 276 40.09 -14.03 28.02
CA VAL A 276 39.35 -15.24 27.63
C VAL A 276 40.33 -16.36 27.29
N ASP A 277 40.10 -17.52 27.87
CA ASP A 277 40.98 -18.70 27.93
C ASP A 277 40.51 -19.85 27.02
N ASP A 278 39.38 -19.68 26.34
CA ASP A 278 38.82 -20.64 25.40
C ASP A 278 38.17 -19.91 24.22
N TRP A 279 38.03 -20.59 23.08
CA TRP A 279 37.48 -20.02 21.87
C TRP A 279 35.94 -20.05 21.87
N GLY A 280 35.32 -19.15 21.11
CA GLY A 280 33.88 -19.13 20.87
C GLY A 280 33.26 -17.75 20.95
N ARG A 281 31.92 -17.72 21.05
CA ARG A 281 31.12 -16.49 21.13
C ARG A 281 30.92 -16.09 22.59
N TYR A 282 31.19 -14.84 22.91
CA TYR A 282 31.04 -14.27 24.24
C TYR A 282 30.15 -13.02 24.20
N MET A 283 29.49 -12.73 25.33
CA MET A 283 28.74 -11.50 25.55
C MET A 283 29.24 -10.84 26.83
N VAL A 284 29.57 -9.55 26.77
CA VAL A 284 29.64 -8.71 27.98
C VAL A 284 28.30 -8.02 28.18
N ARG A 285 27.84 -7.97 29.43
CA ARG A 285 26.67 -7.22 29.84
C ARG A 285 26.96 -6.43 31.11
N ILE A 286 26.57 -5.17 31.12
CA ILE A 286 26.72 -4.22 32.23
C ILE A 286 25.34 -3.79 32.68
N CYS A 287 25.11 -3.67 33.98
CA CYS A 287 23.93 -3.05 34.55
C CYS A 287 24.35 -1.95 35.53
N ASP A 288 23.73 -0.79 35.42
CA ASP A 288 23.83 0.31 36.40
C ASP A 288 22.84 0.03 37.53
N GLU A 289 23.35 -0.03 38.77
CA GLU A 289 22.54 -0.42 39.94
C GLU A 289 21.53 0.64 40.39
N GLU A 290 21.76 1.91 40.04
CA GLU A 290 20.88 3.01 40.45
C GLU A 290 19.74 3.20 39.46
N THR A 291 20.02 3.04 38.17
CA THR A 291 19.04 3.29 37.09
C THR A 291 18.29 2.03 36.65
N GLY A 292 18.83 0.82 36.90
CA GLY A 292 18.30 -0.44 36.36
C GLY A 292 18.53 -0.64 34.85
N HIS A 293 19.15 0.33 34.19
CA HIS A 293 19.58 0.22 32.80
C HIS A 293 20.69 -0.83 32.67
N CYS A 294 20.56 -1.70 31.69
CA CYS A 294 21.64 -2.60 31.28
C CYS A 294 22.01 -2.34 29.82
N THR A 295 23.24 -2.65 29.44
CA THR A 295 23.71 -2.72 28.05
C THR A 295 24.52 -3.99 27.86
N GLY A 296 24.67 -4.46 26.64
CA GLY A 296 25.61 -5.52 26.34
C GLY A 296 26.06 -5.53 24.88
N ASP A 297 27.13 -6.26 24.63
CA ASP A 297 27.70 -6.39 23.30
C ASP A 297 28.39 -7.75 23.16
N ILE A 298 28.49 -8.24 21.93
CA ILE A 298 28.91 -9.59 21.59
C ILE A 298 30.24 -9.54 20.84
N PHE A 299 31.16 -10.41 21.24
CA PHE A 299 32.43 -10.60 20.56
C PHE A 299 32.79 -12.09 20.41
N TYR A 300 33.75 -12.37 19.55
CA TYR A 300 34.34 -13.71 19.39
C TYR A 300 35.72 -13.78 20.02
N ALA A 301 36.07 -14.92 20.60
CA ALA A 301 37.40 -15.27 21.05
C ALA A 301 37.97 -16.39 20.16
N GLY A 302 39.12 -16.16 19.51
CA GLY A 302 39.81 -17.16 18.69
C GLY A 302 39.04 -17.70 17.45
N TYR A 303 39.73 -18.51 16.63
CA TYR A 303 39.19 -19.49 15.68
C TYR A 303 40.35 -20.41 15.23
N PRO A 304 40.15 -21.67 14.75
CA PRO A 304 41.21 -22.67 14.65
C PRO A 304 42.36 -22.42 13.65
N TRP A 305 42.35 -21.30 12.94
CA TRP A 305 43.37 -20.92 11.97
C TRP A 305 43.64 -19.41 12.07
N ASP A 306 44.93 -19.06 12.00
CA ASP A 306 45.45 -17.69 11.92
C ASP A 306 45.38 -16.86 13.23
N ASP A 307 46.16 -17.30 14.23
CA ASP A 307 46.71 -16.41 15.27
C ASP A 307 48.14 -16.04 14.88
N GLY A 308 48.29 -14.91 14.18
CA GLY A 308 49.56 -14.30 13.80
C GLY A 308 49.76 -12.94 14.47
N GLU A 309 50.91 -12.75 15.12
CA GLU A 309 51.28 -11.47 15.74
C GLU A 309 51.71 -10.45 14.67
N ASP A 310 51.10 -9.27 14.64
CA ASP A 310 51.86 -8.01 14.76
C ASP A 310 50.94 -6.80 15.04
N ASN A 311 51.24 -6.03 16.09
CA ASN A 311 50.28 -5.09 16.68
C ASN A 311 50.40 -3.66 16.11
N ALA A 312 49.89 -3.45 14.89
CA ALA A 312 49.98 -2.17 14.19
C ALA A 312 48.96 -1.10 14.63
N MET A 313 47.83 -1.48 15.25
CA MET A 313 46.66 -0.58 15.38
C MET A 313 46.74 0.42 16.54
N ALA A 314 47.60 0.20 17.54
CA ALA A 314 47.88 1.22 18.57
C ALA A 314 48.47 2.52 17.97
N LYS A 315 49.03 2.46 16.76
CA LYS A 315 49.58 3.61 16.04
C LYS A 315 48.52 4.45 15.30
N GLU A 316 47.33 3.93 15.02
CA GLU A 316 46.27 4.69 14.32
C GLU A 316 45.63 5.75 15.23
N ALA A 317 45.38 5.44 16.50
CA ALA A 317 44.93 6.44 17.48
C ALA A 317 46.00 7.52 17.74
N ALA A 318 47.28 7.13 17.75
CA ALA A 318 48.41 8.06 17.86
C ALA A 318 48.65 8.90 16.59
N ALA A 319 48.05 8.53 15.45
CA ALA A 319 48.13 9.29 14.19
C ALA A 319 47.00 10.33 14.05
N MET A 320 46.02 10.38 14.96
CA MET A 320 44.93 11.35 14.90
C MET A 320 45.34 12.72 15.45
N LEU A 321 45.34 13.73 14.58
CA LEU A 321 45.57 15.13 14.93
C LEU A 321 44.26 15.78 15.36
N SER A 322 44.06 15.96 16.67
CA SER A 322 42.90 16.70 17.20
C SER A 322 43.12 18.20 17.07
N PHE A 323 42.19 18.90 16.39
CA PHE A 323 42.18 20.36 16.28
C PHE A 323 40.75 20.90 16.26
N SER A 324 40.61 22.21 16.47
CA SER A 324 39.31 22.86 16.64
C SER A 324 39.21 24.14 15.79
N SER A 325 38.00 24.69 15.69
CA SER A 325 37.74 26.00 15.10
C SER A 325 37.07 26.91 16.14
N ASP A 326 37.24 28.24 16.01
CA ASP A 326 36.73 29.22 17.00
C ASP A 326 35.20 29.23 17.11
N LYS A 327 34.51 28.94 15.99
CA LYS A 327 33.07 28.66 15.92
C LYS A 327 32.81 27.31 15.25
N THR A 328 31.60 26.79 15.48
CA THR A 328 31.06 25.58 14.81
C THR A 328 30.33 25.90 13.49
N LYS A 329 30.00 27.17 13.25
CA LYS A 329 29.26 27.67 12.09
C LYS A 329 29.73 29.09 11.74
N TYR A 330 29.83 29.37 10.45
CA TYR A 330 30.23 30.67 9.91
C TYR A 330 29.24 31.11 8.83
N ASN A 331 29.14 32.41 8.60
CA ASN A 331 28.50 32.97 7.42
C ASN A 331 29.52 33.21 6.31
N VAL A 332 29.09 33.20 5.05
CA VAL A 332 29.95 33.59 3.91
C VAL A 332 30.50 35.01 4.13
N GLY A 333 31.82 35.14 4.05
CA GLY A 333 32.58 36.36 4.34
C GLY A 333 33.19 36.42 5.74
N GLU A 334 32.80 35.56 6.68
CA GLU A 334 33.49 35.46 7.96
C GLU A 334 34.85 34.75 7.83
N THR A 335 35.79 35.09 8.71
CA THR A 335 37.06 34.37 8.84
C THR A 335 36.86 33.14 9.73
N VAL A 336 37.23 31.97 9.23
CA VAL A 336 37.35 30.72 9.97
C VAL A 336 38.75 30.66 10.58
N SER A 337 38.87 30.44 11.90
CA SER A 337 40.16 30.29 12.57
C SER A 337 40.31 28.89 13.16
N LEU A 338 41.12 28.06 12.49
CA LEU A 338 41.55 26.75 12.99
C LEU A 338 42.66 26.91 14.03
N LYS A 339 42.53 26.19 15.13
CA LYS A 339 43.53 26.08 16.19
C LYS A 339 44.08 24.65 16.19
N VAL A 340 45.28 24.49 15.64
CA VAL A 340 45.93 23.19 15.41
C VAL A 340 47.17 23.07 16.32
N PRO A 341 47.21 22.11 17.27
CA PRO A 341 48.41 21.85 18.05
C PRO A 341 49.47 21.16 17.17
N LEU A 342 50.68 21.68 17.09
CA LEU A 342 51.77 21.09 16.31
C LEU A 342 53.02 20.87 17.17
N SER A 343 53.76 19.80 16.86
CA SER A 343 55.08 19.50 17.44
C SER A 343 56.18 20.40 16.85
N GLU A 344 57.34 20.38 17.49
CA GLU A 344 58.56 20.97 16.94
C GLU A 344 59.01 20.14 15.72
N SER A 345 59.60 20.78 14.70
CA SER A 345 60.14 20.10 13.49
C SER A 345 59.11 19.34 12.63
N GLY A 346 58.24 20.04 11.88
CA GLY A 346 57.33 19.39 10.92
C GLY A 346 56.72 20.32 9.86
N ARG A 347 56.02 19.75 8.87
CA ARG A 347 55.22 20.48 7.87
C ARG A 347 53.77 19.99 7.85
N ALA A 348 52.83 20.91 8.02
CA ALA A 348 51.41 20.66 7.87
C ALA A 348 50.91 21.04 6.46
N LEU A 349 50.25 20.10 5.81
CA LEU A 349 49.38 20.30 4.66
C LEU A 349 47.95 20.50 5.19
N ILE A 350 47.32 21.63 4.86
CA ILE A 350 45.92 21.91 5.17
C ILE A 350 45.15 21.96 3.85
N THR A 351 44.15 21.11 3.69
CA THR A 351 43.21 21.10 2.58
C THR A 351 41.81 21.49 3.08
N ILE A 352 41.11 22.33 2.33
CA ILE A 352 39.70 22.64 2.58
C ILE A 352 38.89 21.90 1.53
N GLU A 353 38.01 21.00 1.95
CA GLU A 353 37.42 19.95 1.11
C GLU A 353 35.89 19.94 1.24
N ASN A 354 35.18 19.48 0.21
CA ASN A 354 33.72 19.32 0.24
C ASN A 354 33.26 17.94 -0.28
N GLY A 355 31.97 17.77 -0.57
CA GLY A 355 31.41 16.53 -1.12
C GLY A 355 31.93 16.09 -2.49
N THR A 356 32.77 16.90 -3.17
CA THR A 356 33.21 16.62 -4.55
C THR A 356 34.68 16.93 -4.86
N LYS A 357 35.33 17.88 -4.15
CA LYS A 357 36.69 18.33 -4.48
C LYS A 357 37.40 19.01 -3.31
N VAL A 358 38.72 19.13 -3.46
CA VAL A 358 39.53 20.10 -2.71
C VAL A 358 39.26 21.49 -3.27
N LEU A 359 38.99 22.46 -2.41
CA LEU A 359 38.73 23.86 -2.73
C LEU A 359 40.01 24.70 -2.63
N GLU A 360 40.73 24.55 -1.53
CA GLU A 360 41.94 25.32 -1.21
C GLU A 360 42.99 24.42 -0.55
N THR A 361 44.28 24.80 -0.65
CA THR A 361 45.39 23.98 -0.15
C THR A 361 46.54 24.87 0.32
N PHE A 362 47.08 24.56 1.50
CA PHE A 362 48.07 25.38 2.19
C PHE A 362 49.17 24.51 2.80
N TRP A 363 50.40 25.00 2.76
CA TRP A 363 51.52 24.43 3.51
C TRP A 363 51.96 25.39 4.61
N LYS A 364 52.12 24.86 5.83
CA LYS A 364 52.64 25.59 7.00
C LYS A 364 53.77 24.80 7.64
N THR A 365 54.87 25.47 7.99
CA THR A 365 55.89 24.90 8.88
C THR A 365 55.35 24.91 10.31
N ALA A 366 55.48 23.80 11.02
CA ALA A 366 55.05 23.67 12.39
C ALA A 366 55.90 24.53 13.33
N LYS A 367 55.25 25.20 14.29
CA LYS A 367 55.88 25.77 15.47
C LYS A 367 55.39 25.01 16.70
N LYS A 368 56.22 24.93 17.75
CA LYS A 368 55.86 24.27 19.02
C LYS A 368 54.60 24.92 19.63
N GLY A 369 53.56 24.10 19.85
CA GLY A 369 52.32 24.52 20.52
C GLY A 369 51.16 24.83 19.58
N ASP A 370 50.26 25.71 20.01
CA ASP A 370 49.04 26.05 19.27
C ASP A 370 49.33 26.95 18.05
N ASN A 371 49.06 26.43 16.85
CA ASN A 371 49.21 27.17 15.61
C ASN A 371 47.83 27.58 15.08
N THR A 372 47.66 28.88 14.81
CA THR A 372 46.45 29.41 14.18
C THR A 372 46.58 29.40 12.66
N PHE A 373 45.60 28.81 11.98
CA PHE A 373 45.43 28.88 10.53
C PHE A 373 44.06 29.49 10.22
N SER A 374 44.02 30.54 9.41
CA SER A 374 42.78 31.25 9.07
C SER A 374 42.54 31.32 7.57
N PHE A 375 41.27 31.20 7.19
CA PHE A 375 40.77 31.34 5.81
C PHE A 375 39.39 31.99 5.82
N THR A 376 38.94 32.54 4.69
CA THR A 376 37.62 33.18 4.59
C THR A 376 36.58 32.17 4.13
N ALA A 377 35.44 32.07 4.81
CA ALA A 377 34.33 31.24 4.37
C ALA A 377 33.74 31.79 3.06
N THR A 378 33.88 31.05 1.95
CA THR A 378 33.37 31.45 0.63
C THR A 378 32.04 30.76 0.31
N LYS A 379 31.30 31.27 -0.70
CA LYS A 379 30.04 30.63 -1.14
C LYS A 379 30.22 29.18 -1.62
N GLY A 380 31.40 28.83 -2.13
CA GLY A 380 31.72 27.45 -2.55
C GLY A 380 31.92 26.47 -1.38
N MET A 381 31.89 26.96 -0.13
CA MET A 381 32.03 26.17 1.10
C MET A 381 30.69 25.84 1.78
N ALA A 382 29.58 26.31 1.19
CA ALA A 382 28.21 25.97 1.60
C ALA A 382 27.81 24.57 1.08
N PRO A 383 27.01 23.78 1.84
CA PRO A 383 26.51 24.04 3.19
C PRO A 383 27.55 23.77 4.30
N ASN A 384 28.60 23.00 3.97
CA ASN A 384 29.76 22.78 4.84
C ASN A 384 31.00 22.40 4.03
N VAL A 385 32.16 22.61 4.67
CA VAL A 385 33.45 22.06 4.25
C VAL A 385 34.06 21.24 5.36
N TYR A 386 35.12 20.54 5.03
CA TYR A 386 35.99 19.82 5.94
C TYR A 386 37.37 20.46 5.85
N ALA A 387 37.90 20.93 6.97
CA ALA A 387 39.33 21.16 7.05
C ALA A 387 39.99 19.81 7.31
N HIS A 388 40.84 19.36 6.38
CA HIS A 388 41.66 18.17 6.52
C HIS A 388 43.11 18.63 6.70
N VAL A 389 43.75 18.22 7.79
CA VAL A 389 45.13 18.57 8.11
C VAL A 389 45.97 17.31 8.14
N THR A 390 47.12 17.32 7.47
CA THR A 390 48.14 16.25 7.53
C THR A 390 49.47 16.87 7.93
N LEU A 391 49.98 16.49 9.11
CA LEU A 391 51.29 16.86 9.62
C LEU A 391 52.31 15.76 9.28
N VAL A 392 53.42 16.14 8.65
CA VAL A 392 54.54 15.25 8.34
C VAL A 392 55.79 15.72 9.09
N GLN A 393 56.41 14.82 9.85
CA GLN A 393 57.65 15.03 10.61
C GLN A 393 58.87 14.47 9.83
N PRO A 394 60.09 15.00 10.02
CA PRO A 394 61.32 14.39 9.51
C PRO A 394 61.55 12.98 10.09
N HIS A 395 62.05 12.07 9.27
CA HIS A 395 62.30 10.67 9.65
C HIS A 395 63.45 10.49 10.68
N ALA A 396 64.32 11.50 10.84
CA ALA A 396 65.58 11.38 11.60
C ALA A 396 65.59 12.30 12.85
N GLN A 397 64.59 12.17 13.72
CA GLN A 397 64.55 12.82 15.04
C GLN A 397 64.40 11.81 16.18
N VAL A 398 64.78 12.22 17.39
CA VAL A 398 64.62 11.45 18.64
C VAL A 398 63.81 12.21 19.71
N ASP A 399 63.16 13.30 19.32
CA ASP A 399 62.51 14.24 20.25
C ASP A 399 61.12 13.79 20.74
N ASN A 400 60.48 12.83 20.07
CA ASN A 400 59.22 12.19 20.47
C ASN A 400 58.92 10.91 19.66
N ASP A 401 58.08 10.03 20.21
CA ASP A 401 57.64 8.77 19.59
C ASP A 401 56.38 8.89 18.70
N LEU A 402 55.98 10.11 18.29
CA LEU A 402 54.76 10.29 17.48
C LEU A 402 54.96 9.81 16.04
N PRO A 403 53.91 9.33 15.35
CA PRO A 403 54.00 8.92 13.96
C PRO A 403 54.60 9.97 13.02
N ILE A 404 55.35 9.52 12.01
CA ILE A 404 55.91 10.36 10.94
C ILE A 404 54.81 11.17 10.23
N ARG A 405 53.60 10.59 10.12
CA ARG A 405 52.40 11.25 9.61
C ARG A 405 51.30 11.23 10.67
N MET A 406 50.80 12.40 11.03
CA MET A 406 49.53 12.57 11.76
C MET A 406 48.51 13.27 10.85
N TYR A 407 47.21 13.02 11.03
CA TYR A 407 46.15 13.68 10.26
C TYR A 407 44.85 13.82 11.04
N GLY A 408 44.02 14.79 10.68
CA GLY A 408 42.71 15.01 11.31
C GLY A 408 41.75 15.75 10.38
N VAL A 409 40.46 15.62 10.65
CA VAL A 409 39.39 16.17 9.81
C VAL A 409 38.32 16.84 10.67
N LEU A 410 38.05 18.12 10.40
CA LEU A 410 37.06 18.93 11.13
C LEU A 410 35.97 19.44 10.18
N PRO A 411 34.69 19.05 10.34
CA PRO A 411 33.58 19.63 9.59
C PRO A 411 33.26 21.05 10.08
N ILE A 412 33.09 21.97 9.14
CA ILE A 412 32.87 23.40 9.35
C ILE A 412 31.63 23.81 8.57
N MET A 413 30.55 24.18 9.26
CA MET A 413 29.30 24.60 8.63
C MET A 413 29.42 26.03 8.10
N VAL A 414 28.98 26.28 6.86
CA VAL A 414 29.00 27.61 6.24
C VAL A 414 27.61 27.96 5.70
N GLU A 415 26.99 29.01 6.23
CA GLU A 415 25.71 29.53 5.74
C GLU A 415 25.91 30.74 4.80
N ASP A 416 25.26 30.74 3.63
CA ASP A 416 25.06 31.94 2.82
C ASP A 416 23.65 32.48 3.09
N PRO A 417 23.48 33.59 3.84
CA PRO A 417 22.16 34.17 4.11
C PRO A 417 21.39 34.58 2.85
N LYS A 418 22.05 34.71 1.68
CA LYS A 418 21.37 34.97 0.41
C LYS A 418 20.50 33.78 -0.01
N THR A 419 20.81 32.56 0.44
CA THR A 419 20.04 31.34 0.14
C THR A 419 18.69 31.24 0.86
N ARG A 420 18.38 32.12 1.81
CA ARG A 420 17.04 32.16 2.42
C ARG A 420 16.11 33.09 1.65
N LEU A 421 14.92 32.60 1.29
CA LEU A 421 13.78 33.42 0.91
C LEU A 421 12.81 33.48 2.11
N GLU A 422 12.23 34.65 2.37
CA GLU A 422 11.18 34.81 3.37
C GLU A 422 9.86 35.18 2.67
N PRO A 423 9.16 34.21 2.05
CA PRO A 423 7.85 34.46 1.46
C PRO A 423 6.83 34.84 2.55
N GLN A 424 5.83 35.61 2.18
CA GLN A 424 4.79 36.13 3.06
C GLN A 424 3.42 35.94 2.43
N ILE A 425 2.44 35.57 3.27
CA ILE A 425 1.04 35.33 2.87
C ILE A 425 0.17 36.41 3.52
N ALA A 426 -0.43 37.27 2.70
CA ALA A 426 -1.42 38.26 3.12
C ALA A 426 -2.81 37.86 2.59
N MET A 427 -3.72 37.54 3.51
CA MET A 427 -5.11 37.15 3.27
C MET A 427 -5.93 37.34 4.56
N GLN A 428 -7.25 37.27 4.46
CA GLN A 428 -8.18 37.32 5.59
C GLN A 428 -7.86 36.25 6.66
N ASP A 429 -8.21 36.52 7.92
CA ASP A 429 -8.05 35.59 9.05
C ASP A 429 -9.23 34.64 9.24
N GLU A 430 -10.32 34.84 8.50
CA GLU A 430 -11.47 33.95 8.41
C GLU A 430 -11.99 33.94 6.96
N LEU A 431 -12.46 32.78 6.48
CA LEU A 431 -13.06 32.61 5.16
C LEU A 431 -14.50 32.11 5.27
N ALA A 432 -15.30 32.38 4.24
CA ALA A 432 -16.64 31.86 4.11
C ALA A 432 -16.74 30.77 3.01
N PRO A 433 -17.50 29.69 3.23
CA PRO A 433 -17.85 28.73 2.18
C PRO A 433 -18.53 29.43 1.00
N GLU A 434 -18.27 28.94 -0.22
CA GLU A 434 -18.87 29.42 -1.48
C GLU A 434 -18.51 30.87 -1.88
N GLN A 435 -17.55 31.51 -1.18
CA GLN A 435 -17.09 32.86 -1.50
C GLN A 435 -15.71 32.89 -2.17
N THR A 436 -15.48 33.91 -3.00
CA THR A 436 -14.16 34.22 -3.56
C THR A 436 -13.35 35.06 -2.59
N PHE A 437 -12.16 34.57 -2.23
CA PHE A 437 -11.19 35.27 -1.39
C PHE A 437 -9.90 35.57 -2.18
N THR A 438 -9.01 36.35 -1.57
CA THR A 438 -7.72 36.70 -2.18
C THR A 438 -6.55 36.25 -1.32
N VAL A 439 -5.53 35.72 -1.98
CA VAL A 439 -4.23 35.39 -1.38
C VAL A 439 -3.16 36.22 -2.08
N LYS A 440 -2.54 37.14 -1.35
CA LYS A 440 -1.45 37.99 -1.82
C LYS A 440 -0.13 37.43 -1.31
N VAL A 441 0.76 37.08 -2.23
CA VAL A 441 2.09 36.52 -1.93
C VAL A 441 3.16 37.55 -2.25
N SER A 442 4.12 37.74 -1.35
CA SER A 442 5.30 38.61 -1.50
C SER A 442 6.54 37.97 -0.87
N GLU A 443 7.73 38.52 -1.09
CA GLU A 443 8.94 38.19 -0.33
C GLU A 443 9.33 39.40 0.53
N LYS A 444 9.65 39.16 1.81
CA LYS A 444 9.86 40.20 2.84
C LYS A 444 10.92 41.24 2.44
N ASN A 445 12.00 40.79 1.81
CA ASN A 445 13.14 41.60 1.38
C ASN A 445 13.03 42.01 -0.11
N ARG A 446 11.88 41.75 -0.74
CA ARG A 446 11.58 41.96 -2.17
C ARG A 446 12.52 41.22 -3.13
N LYS A 447 13.16 40.12 -2.68
CA LYS A 447 13.95 39.24 -3.55
C LYS A 447 13.08 38.67 -4.68
N PRO A 448 13.66 38.40 -5.87
CA PRO A 448 12.96 37.60 -6.88
C PRO A 448 12.70 36.19 -6.34
N MET A 449 11.55 35.61 -6.70
CA MET A 449 11.24 34.22 -6.41
C MET A 449 10.26 33.61 -7.43
N ALA A 450 10.50 32.35 -7.79
CA ALA A 450 9.43 31.49 -8.24
C ALA A 450 8.77 30.81 -7.04
N TYR A 451 7.46 30.57 -7.11
CA TYR A 451 6.74 29.89 -6.04
C TYR A 451 5.52 29.12 -6.53
N THR A 452 5.13 28.10 -5.77
CA THR A 452 3.85 27.41 -5.87
C THR A 452 2.94 27.83 -4.71
N LEU A 453 1.62 27.71 -4.91
CA LEU A 453 0.62 27.93 -3.87
C LEU A 453 -0.26 26.69 -3.73
N ALA A 454 -0.30 26.11 -2.54
CA ALA A 454 -1.22 25.05 -2.17
C ALA A 454 -2.24 25.55 -1.14
N ILE A 455 -3.50 25.14 -1.26
CA ILE A 455 -4.57 25.43 -0.31
C ILE A 455 -5.25 24.09 -0.02
N VAL A 456 -5.05 23.57 1.18
CA VAL A 456 -5.42 22.18 1.52
C VAL A 456 -6.17 22.15 2.84
N ASP A 457 -7.22 21.33 2.91
CA ASP A 457 -7.97 20.97 4.12
C ASP A 457 -7.04 20.49 5.26
N GLU A 458 -7.03 21.20 6.39
CA GLU A 458 -6.29 20.80 7.60
C GLU A 458 -6.70 19.39 8.06
N GLY A 459 -7.97 19.02 7.90
CA GLY A 459 -8.49 17.70 8.24
C GLY A 459 -7.90 16.56 7.39
N LEU A 460 -7.34 16.86 6.22
CA LEU A 460 -6.50 15.91 5.47
C LEU A 460 -5.04 15.94 5.92
N LEU A 461 -4.48 17.13 6.13
CA LEU A 461 -3.08 17.29 6.54
C LEU A 461 -2.80 16.64 7.90
N ASP A 462 -3.76 16.70 8.82
CA ASP A 462 -3.65 16.17 10.18
C ASP A 462 -3.57 14.64 10.23
N LEU A 463 -4.20 13.93 9.29
CA LEU A 463 -4.15 12.45 9.23
C LEU A 463 -2.72 11.90 9.14
N THR A 464 -1.78 12.70 8.64
CA THR A 464 -0.35 12.37 8.56
C THR A 464 0.55 13.42 9.22
N ARG A 465 -0.02 14.37 9.98
CA ARG A 465 0.67 15.57 10.50
C ARG A 465 1.58 16.24 9.46
N PHE A 466 1.05 16.42 8.25
CA PHE A 466 1.79 16.94 7.09
C PHE A 466 2.36 18.32 7.39
N LYS A 467 3.66 18.48 7.15
CA LYS A 467 4.39 19.75 7.30
C LYS A 467 4.52 20.42 5.95
N THR A 468 4.39 21.75 5.90
CA THR A 468 4.69 22.51 4.68
C THR A 468 6.12 22.22 4.24
N PRO A 469 6.37 21.81 2.98
CA PRO A 469 7.71 21.50 2.51
C PRO A 469 8.68 22.65 2.75
N ASP A 470 9.87 22.34 3.25
CA ASP A 470 10.97 23.27 3.47
C ASP A 470 12.16 22.85 2.60
N PRO A 471 12.29 23.40 1.37
CA PRO A 471 13.39 23.03 0.49
C PRO A 471 14.74 23.55 0.99
N TRP A 472 14.77 24.59 1.83
CA TRP A 472 16.03 25.13 2.36
C TRP A 472 16.70 24.10 3.25
N ASN A 473 15.98 23.54 4.24
CA ASN A 473 16.53 22.51 5.11
C ASN A 473 16.90 21.21 4.36
N HIS A 474 16.27 20.92 3.22
CA HIS A 474 16.63 19.78 2.38
C HIS A 474 17.93 20.00 1.59
N PHE A 475 18.01 21.10 0.82
CA PHE A 475 19.18 21.40 -0.02
C PHE A 475 20.38 21.95 0.75
N TYR A 476 20.19 22.43 1.98
CA TYR A 476 21.24 22.94 2.87
C TYR A 476 21.62 21.95 3.99
N ALA A 477 21.21 20.68 3.86
CA ALA A 477 21.62 19.60 4.74
C ALA A 477 23.14 19.37 4.66
N LYS A 478 23.75 18.88 5.74
CA LYS A 478 25.21 18.64 5.80
C LYS A 478 25.62 17.59 4.75
N GLU A 479 26.49 17.98 3.82
CA GLU A 479 27.13 17.08 2.87
C GLU A 479 28.24 16.27 3.55
N ALA A 480 28.37 14.99 3.18
CA ALA A 480 29.47 14.14 3.58
C ALA A 480 30.78 14.53 2.87
N LEU A 481 31.93 14.20 3.45
CA LEU A 481 33.22 14.37 2.78
C LEU A 481 33.33 13.38 1.61
N GLY A 482 33.40 13.90 0.38
CA GLY A 482 33.51 13.08 -0.83
C GLY A 482 34.92 12.97 -1.38
N VAL A 483 35.86 13.81 -0.90
CA VAL A 483 37.28 13.68 -1.20
C VAL A 483 37.83 12.42 -0.53
N LYS A 484 38.52 11.59 -1.32
CA LYS A 484 39.20 10.38 -0.86
C LYS A 484 40.70 10.63 -0.92
N THR A 485 41.32 10.83 0.24
CA THR A 485 42.77 10.96 0.37
C THR A 485 43.41 9.57 0.44
N TRP A 486 44.47 9.39 -0.33
CA TRP A 486 45.27 8.14 -0.35
C TRP A 486 46.73 8.51 -0.16
N ASP A 487 47.40 7.84 0.77
CA ASP A 487 48.83 8.00 1.03
C ASP A 487 49.50 6.63 1.17
N MET A 488 50.80 6.56 0.87
CA MET A 488 51.57 5.30 0.96
C MET A 488 52.15 5.03 2.35
N TYR A 489 51.94 5.91 3.34
CA TYR A 489 52.42 5.65 4.71
C TYR A 489 51.67 4.47 5.37
N ASN A 490 50.48 4.12 4.86
CA ASN A 490 49.67 3.00 5.35
C ASN A 490 49.68 1.76 4.43
N TYR A 491 50.47 1.71 3.35
CA TYR A 491 50.41 0.62 2.37
C TYR A 491 51.34 -0.58 2.65
N VAL A 492 50.91 -1.37 3.63
CA VAL A 492 50.60 -2.77 3.34
C VAL A 492 49.06 -2.88 3.37
N MET A 493 48.45 -3.08 2.19
CA MET A 493 47.05 -3.50 1.81
C MET A 493 45.88 -3.34 2.84
N GLY A 494 44.61 -3.03 2.56
CA GLY A 494 43.77 -2.91 1.35
C GLY A 494 42.52 -3.85 1.44
N ALA A 495 41.27 -3.55 1.03
CA ALA A 495 40.62 -2.29 0.59
C ALA A 495 39.06 -2.43 0.39
N TYR A 496 38.21 -1.66 1.14
CA TYR A 496 36.73 -1.44 0.93
C TYR A 496 35.77 -2.67 1.12
N THR A 497 34.43 -2.61 1.34
CA THR A 497 33.33 -1.62 1.10
C THR A 497 31.99 -1.94 1.87
N GLY A 498 31.18 -0.92 2.25
CA GLY A 498 29.68 -0.94 2.38
C GLY A 498 29.00 -1.73 3.54
N SER A 499 27.67 -1.69 3.76
CA SER A 499 26.65 -0.60 3.78
C SER A 499 25.36 -1.03 4.54
N LEU A 500 24.52 -0.07 4.96
CA LEU A 500 23.41 -0.20 5.95
C LEU A 500 22.09 -0.85 5.44
N GLU A 501 21.39 -1.61 6.30
CA GLU A 501 20.04 -2.18 6.05
C GLU A 501 18.87 -1.26 6.48
N ARG A 502 17.62 -1.63 6.09
CA ARG A 502 16.40 -0.83 6.28
C ARG A 502 15.26 -1.62 6.94
N VAL A 503 14.53 -0.96 7.84
CA VAL A 503 13.38 -1.55 8.57
C VAL A 503 12.08 -1.45 7.77
N LEU A 504 11.27 -2.50 7.83
CA LEU A 504 9.96 -2.61 7.17
C LEU A 504 8.85 -1.90 7.97
N SER A 505 7.87 -1.31 7.25
CA SER A 505 6.67 -0.71 7.84
C SER A 505 5.42 -1.46 7.39
N ILE A 506 4.54 -1.81 8.33
CA ILE A 506 3.27 -2.51 8.11
C ILE A 506 2.46 -1.81 6.99
N GLY A 507 2.15 -2.56 5.93
CA GLY A 507 1.13 -2.23 4.95
C GLY A 507 -0.03 -3.24 5.08
N GLY A 508 -1.25 -2.80 4.80
CA GLY A 508 -2.38 -3.71 4.63
C GLY A 508 -2.61 -3.97 3.15
N ASP A 509 -2.64 -5.24 2.75
CA ASP A 509 -3.12 -5.65 1.44
C ASP A 509 -4.64 -5.79 1.52
N ASP A 510 -5.37 -4.85 0.92
CA ASP A 510 -6.83 -4.92 0.80
C ASP A 510 -7.20 -5.35 -0.62
N ALA A 511 -7.88 -6.50 -0.73
CA ALA A 511 -8.14 -7.15 -2.01
C ALA A 511 -9.28 -6.45 -2.77
N LEU A 512 -9.00 -5.99 -4.00
CA LEU A 512 -9.95 -5.24 -4.83
C LEU A 512 -11.21 -6.06 -5.17
N GLY A 513 -12.34 -5.69 -4.55
CA GLY A 513 -13.67 -6.15 -4.91
C GLY A 513 -14.18 -5.63 -6.27
N PRO A 514 -15.34 -6.13 -6.75
CA PRO A 514 -15.83 -5.87 -8.11
C PRO A 514 -16.34 -4.44 -8.35
N ARG A 515 -16.51 -4.13 -9.65
CA ARG A 515 -17.05 -2.86 -10.15
C ARG A 515 -18.57 -2.78 -9.97
N GLU A 516 -19.01 -2.10 -8.93
CA GLU A 516 -20.35 -1.49 -8.88
C GLU A 516 -20.34 -0.08 -9.50
N GLY A 517 -21.54 0.49 -9.73
CA GLY A 517 -21.77 1.66 -10.59
C GLY A 517 -21.30 3.02 -10.04
N GLN A 518 -22.07 4.09 -10.30
CA GLN A 518 -21.74 5.45 -9.84
C GLN A 518 -21.81 5.56 -8.30
N LYS A 519 -20.70 5.21 -7.63
CA LYS A 519 -20.54 5.42 -6.19
C LYS A 519 -20.64 6.91 -5.86
N ALA A 520 -21.44 7.25 -4.85
CA ALA A 520 -21.59 8.62 -4.38
C ALA A 520 -20.25 9.14 -3.84
N ASN A 521 -19.63 10.10 -4.54
CA ASN A 521 -18.41 10.75 -4.05
C ASN A 521 -18.76 11.78 -2.96
N ARG A 522 -18.99 11.26 -1.76
CA ARG A 522 -19.52 11.98 -0.60
C ARG A 522 -18.56 13.01 0.03
N PHE A 523 -17.25 12.91 -0.24
CA PHE A 523 -16.25 13.79 0.33
C PHE A 523 -15.36 14.37 -0.78
N LYS A 524 -15.67 15.58 -1.23
CA LYS A 524 -14.78 16.37 -2.11
C LYS A 524 -13.88 17.24 -1.22
N PRO A 525 -12.61 16.87 -0.99
CA PRO A 525 -11.74 17.65 -0.13
C PRO A 525 -11.34 18.98 -0.78
N VAL A 526 -11.01 19.98 0.04
CA VAL A 526 -10.39 21.22 -0.46
C VAL A 526 -8.93 20.94 -0.75
N VAL A 527 -8.59 20.82 -2.03
CA VAL A 527 -7.21 20.71 -2.51
C VAL A 527 -7.06 21.56 -3.77
N HIS A 528 -6.42 22.72 -3.63
CA HIS A 528 -6.01 23.55 -4.76
C HIS A 528 -4.49 23.64 -4.80
N PHE A 529 -3.88 23.27 -5.92
CA PHE A 529 -2.46 23.49 -6.20
C PHE A 529 -2.35 24.34 -7.46
N ILE A 530 -1.75 25.52 -7.35
CA ILE A 530 -1.62 26.48 -8.47
C ILE A 530 -0.21 27.08 -8.56
N GLY A 531 0.16 27.43 -9.78
CA GLY A 531 1.52 27.84 -10.15
C GLY A 531 2.21 26.77 -10.98
N PRO A 532 3.56 26.78 -11.04
CA PRO A 532 4.43 27.78 -10.43
C PRO A 532 4.25 29.18 -11.03
N PHE A 533 4.61 30.21 -10.27
CA PHE A 533 4.56 31.61 -10.67
C PHE A 533 5.90 32.30 -10.41
N TYR A 534 6.30 33.24 -11.26
CA TYR A 534 7.46 34.10 -11.01
C TYR A 534 7.04 35.47 -10.46
N LEU A 535 7.82 35.98 -9.50
CA LEU A 535 7.75 37.31 -8.92
C LEU A 535 9.15 37.93 -8.98
N LYS A 536 9.34 38.97 -9.80
CA LYS A 536 10.64 39.68 -9.88
C LYS A 536 10.91 40.56 -8.64
N SER A 537 9.85 41.18 -8.11
CA SER A 537 9.83 41.98 -6.88
C SER A 537 8.38 42.34 -6.53
N GLY A 538 8.10 42.70 -5.28
CA GLY A 538 6.79 43.22 -4.87
C GLY A 538 5.83 42.12 -4.42
N SER A 539 4.64 42.04 -5.01
CA SER A 539 3.61 41.07 -4.61
C SER A 539 2.70 40.65 -5.76
N LYS A 540 2.18 39.42 -5.73
CA LYS A 540 1.19 38.91 -6.69
C LYS A 540 -0.05 38.40 -5.94
N THR A 541 -1.24 38.74 -6.45
CA THR A 541 -2.53 38.36 -5.84
C THR A 541 -3.22 37.29 -6.66
N HIS A 542 -3.68 36.24 -5.98
CA HIS A 542 -4.50 35.17 -6.53
C HIS A 542 -5.94 35.30 -6.01
N LYS A 543 -6.92 35.08 -6.89
CA LYS A 543 -8.33 34.93 -6.52
C LYS A 543 -8.66 33.44 -6.49
N ILE A 544 -9.21 32.94 -5.39
CA ILE A 544 -9.62 31.55 -5.21
C ILE A 544 -11.06 31.55 -4.69
N THR A 545 -11.90 30.64 -5.17
CA THR A 545 -13.26 30.44 -4.66
C THR A 545 -13.27 29.23 -3.75
N MET A 546 -13.68 29.43 -2.49
CA MET A 546 -13.88 28.34 -1.55
C MET A 546 -15.11 27.52 -1.98
N PRO A 547 -15.06 26.17 -2.07
CA PRO A 547 -16.26 25.36 -2.27
C PRO A 547 -17.21 25.44 -1.05
N ASN A 548 -18.33 24.71 -1.09
CA ASN A 548 -19.15 24.49 0.10
C ASN A 548 -18.41 23.52 1.05
N TYR A 549 -17.50 24.07 1.85
CA TYR A 549 -16.66 23.38 2.82
C TYR A 549 -16.66 24.14 4.14
N VAL A 550 -16.66 23.41 5.26
CA VAL A 550 -16.60 23.95 6.63
C VAL A 550 -15.47 23.22 7.36
N GLY A 551 -14.58 23.98 8.00
CA GLY A 551 -13.37 23.44 8.64
C GLY A 551 -12.26 24.47 8.67
N SER A 552 -11.04 24.10 8.28
CA SER A 552 -9.89 25.02 8.16
C SER A 552 -9.01 24.60 7.00
N VAL A 553 -8.44 25.59 6.30
CA VAL A 553 -7.51 25.35 5.19
C VAL A 553 -6.12 25.89 5.54
N ARG A 554 -5.08 25.13 5.22
CA ARG A 554 -3.71 25.62 5.20
C ARG A 554 -3.39 26.17 3.83
N VAL A 555 -3.07 27.46 3.78
CA VAL A 555 -2.46 28.09 2.62
C VAL A 555 -0.95 27.98 2.76
N MET A 556 -0.30 27.30 1.82
CA MET A 556 1.14 27.00 1.84
C MET A 556 1.79 27.60 0.59
N VAL A 557 2.89 28.33 0.79
CA VAL A 557 3.78 28.83 -0.27
C VAL A 557 5.11 28.10 -0.15
N VAL A 558 5.60 27.56 -1.27
CA VAL A 558 6.96 27.01 -1.40
C VAL A 558 7.66 27.79 -2.51
N ALA A 559 8.83 28.36 -2.22
CA ALA A 559 9.53 29.31 -3.09
C ALA A 559 10.99 28.93 -3.35
N ALA A 560 11.48 29.26 -4.54
CA ALA A 560 12.86 29.05 -4.98
C ALA A 560 13.35 30.15 -5.96
N ASP A 561 14.63 30.52 -5.86
CA ASP A 561 15.34 31.39 -6.81
C ASP A 561 16.85 31.15 -6.76
N ASN A 562 17.46 30.68 -7.86
CA ASN A 562 18.93 30.63 -8.01
C ASN A 562 19.71 30.00 -6.84
N GLY A 563 19.18 28.92 -6.25
CA GLY A 563 19.75 28.24 -5.08
C GLY A 563 19.36 28.85 -3.73
N ALA A 564 18.48 29.85 -3.72
CA ALA A 564 17.76 30.31 -2.55
C ALA A 564 16.39 29.64 -2.46
N TYR A 565 15.94 29.35 -1.23
CA TYR A 565 14.72 28.61 -0.94
C TYR A 565 14.01 29.18 0.28
N GLY A 566 12.70 28.99 0.35
CA GLY A 566 11.91 29.33 1.52
C GLY A 566 10.47 28.83 1.43
N ASN A 567 9.77 28.87 2.54
CA ASN A 567 8.36 28.49 2.63
C ASN A 567 7.61 29.42 3.59
N ALA A 568 6.29 29.42 3.48
CA ALA A 568 5.39 30.08 4.42
C ALA A 568 4.07 29.32 4.48
N GLU A 569 3.42 29.33 5.64
CA GLU A 569 2.10 28.76 5.81
C GLU A 569 1.19 29.69 6.63
N LYS A 570 -0.12 29.62 6.35
CA LYS A 570 -1.17 30.25 7.15
C LYS A 570 -2.39 29.33 7.18
N ALA A 571 -2.75 28.83 8.36
CA ALA A 571 -4.01 28.14 8.58
C ALA A 571 -5.14 29.16 8.78
N VAL A 572 -6.30 28.96 8.14
CA VAL A 572 -7.43 29.88 8.18
C VAL A 572 -8.76 29.12 8.28
N PRO A 573 -9.60 29.37 9.31
CA PRO A 573 -10.89 28.72 9.46
C PRO A 573 -11.88 29.15 8.37
N VAL A 574 -12.72 28.21 7.94
CA VAL A 574 -13.80 28.39 6.96
C VAL A 574 -15.13 28.19 7.67
N LYS A 575 -15.90 29.26 7.89
CA LYS A 575 -17.13 29.24 8.70
C LYS A 575 -18.19 30.26 8.27
N LYS A 576 -19.43 30.06 8.72
CA LYS A 576 -20.55 31.01 8.67
C LYS A 576 -21.10 31.21 10.10
N PRO A 577 -21.86 32.29 10.39
CA PRO A 577 -22.44 32.52 11.72
C PRO A 577 -23.37 31.39 12.20
N LEU A 578 -24.06 30.73 11.27
CA LEU A 578 -24.86 29.51 11.47
C LEU A 578 -24.34 28.42 10.53
N MET A 579 -24.17 27.19 11.03
CA MET A 579 -23.74 26.03 10.22
C MET A 579 -24.47 24.76 10.65
N VAL A 580 -24.50 23.75 9.77
CA VAL A 580 -25.05 22.41 10.05
C VAL A 580 -24.12 21.31 9.55
N LEU A 581 -24.13 20.18 10.26
CA LEU A 581 -23.38 18.97 9.92
C LEU A 581 -24.21 17.72 10.28
N GLY A 582 -24.82 17.10 9.27
CA GLY A 582 -25.43 15.78 9.37
C GLY A 582 -24.41 14.66 9.23
N THR A 583 -24.54 13.63 10.08
CA THR A 583 -23.76 12.39 9.99
C THR A 583 -24.69 11.23 9.63
N LEU A 584 -24.30 10.46 8.62
CA LEU A 584 -24.98 9.24 8.14
C LEU A 584 -23.94 8.15 7.83
N PRO A 585 -24.31 6.86 7.85
CA PRO A 585 -23.49 5.74 7.35
C PRO A 585 -23.01 5.94 5.91
N ARG A 586 -21.96 5.21 5.49
CA ARG A 586 -21.41 5.32 4.11
C ARG A 586 -22.37 4.78 3.05
N VAL A 587 -23.05 3.70 3.38
CA VAL A 587 -24.10 3.02 2.60
C VAL A 587 -25.23 2.65 3.56
N LEU A 588 -26.41 2.38 3.01
CA LEU A 588 -27.54 1.80 3.73
C LEU A 588 -28.05 0.57 2.97
N SER A 589 -28.81 -0.27 3.66
CA SER A 589 -29.55 -1.39 3.06
C SER A 589 -31.06 -1.11 3.06
N PRO A 590 -31.82 -1.64 2.09
CA PRO A 590 -33.29 -1.67 2.15
C PRO A 590 -33.79 -2.22 3.50
N GLY A 591 -34.88 -1.64 4.03
CA GLY A 591 -35.47 -2.05 5.30
C GLY A 591 -34.78 -1.52 6.57
N GLU A 592 -33.58 -0.94 6.47
CA GLU A 592 -32.88 -0.37 7.63
C GLU A 592 -33.63 0.84 8.23
N SER A 593 -33.48 1.02 9.54
CA SER A 593 -33.84 2.28 10.22
C SER A 593 -32.57 2.94 10.74
N VAL A 594 -32.40 4.22 10.42
CA VAL A 594 -31.18 4.99 10.70
C VAL A 594 -31.54 6.34 11.31
N LYS A 595 -30.83 6.70 12.37
CA LYS A 595 -30.91 8.03 12.97
C LYS A 595 -29.92 8.96 12.28
N LEU A 596 -30.41 10.14 11.88
CA LEU A 596 -29.64 11.27 11.36
C LEU A 596 -29.41 12.28 12.50
N PRO A 597 -28.28 12.22 13.22
CA PRO A 597 -27.84 13.33 14.05
C PRO A 597 -27.39 14.50 13.16
N VAL A 598 -27.94 15.68 13.43
CA VAL A 598 -27.54 16.95 12.81
C VAL A 598 -26.96 17.86 13.90
N THR A 599 -25.64 18.06 13.85
CA THR A 599 -24.97 19.08 14.67
C THR A 599 -25.22 20.45 14.07
N VAL A 600 -25.69 21.38 14.90
CA VAL A 600 -25.94 22.78 14.56
C VAL A 600 -24.94 23.64 15.33
N PHE A 601 -24.30 24.57 14.63
CA PHE A 601 -23.29 25.46 15.21
C PHE A 601 -23.80 26.90 15.21
N ALA A 602 -23.89 27.49 16.41
CA ALA A 602 -24.10 28.91 16.60
C ALA A 602 -22.73 29.59 16.84
N MET A 603 -22.21 30.25 15.82
CA MET A 603 -20.87 30.88 15.84
C MET A 603 -20.92 32.40 16.14
N ASP A 604 -22.12 32.97 16.21
CA ASP A 604 -22.38 34.40 16.46
C ASP A 604 -23.50 34.56 17.50
N LYS A 605 -23.39 35.57 18.38
CA LYS A 605 -24.37 35.90 19.43
C LYS A 605 -25.75 36.28 18.89
N LYS A 606 -25.88 36.62 17.61
CA LYS A 606 -27.17 36.85 16.92
C LYS A 606 -27.96 35.56 16.67
N ILE A 607 -27.29 34.40 16.65
CA ILE A 607 -27.93 33.10 16.45
C ILE A 607 -28.47 32.61 17.78
N ARG A 608 -29.80 32.49 17.88
CA ARG A 608 -30.49 32.07 19.11
C ARG A 608 -31.46 30.93 18.83
N ASN A 609 -32.65 31.24 18.30
CA ASN A 609 -33.64 30.25 17.92
C ASN A 609 -33.35 29.77 16.50
N VAL A 610 -32.93 28.54 16.34
CA VAL A 610 -32.63 27.92 15.05
C VAL A 610 -33.73 26.92 14.74
N ASN A 611 -34.38 27.07 13.58
CA ASN A 611 -35.24 26.03 13.02
C ASN A 611 -34.45 25.19 12.02
N VAL A 612 -34.40 23.88 12.24
CA VAL A 612 -33.73 22.87 11.43
C VAL A 612 -34.77 22.03 10.73
N LYS A 613 -34.69 21.93 9.40
CA LYS A 613 -35.59 21.14 8.55
C LYS A 613 -34.79 20.17 7.70
N ILE A 614 -35.33 18.98 7.48
CA ILE A 614 -34.78 17.99 6.54
C ILE A 614 -35.74 17.69 5.39
N GLN A 615 -35.16 17.30 4.25
CA GLN A 615 -35.87 16.84 3.07
C GLN A 615 -35.16 15.61 2.50
N THR A 616 -35.91 14.62 2.05
CA THR A 616 -35.40 13.37 1.46
C THR A 616 -35.95 13.13 0.06
N ASN A 617 -35.35 12.20 -0.70
CA ASN A 617 -35.99 11.57 -1.86
C ASN A 617 -36.71 10.28 -1.44
N GLY A 618 -37.44 9.64 -2.37
CA GLY A 618 -38.24 8.43 -2.11
C GLY A 618 -37.47 7.17 -1.68
N LEU A 619 -36.15 7.26 -1.46
CA LEU A 619 -35.31 6.21 -0.88
C LEU A 619 -35.12 6.35 0.64
N LEU A 620 -35.65 7.41 1.25
CA LEU A 620 -35.64 7.62 2.71
C LEU A 620 -36.96 8.25 3.17
N SER A 621 -37.69 7.55 4.04
CA SER A 621 -38.85 8.11 4.74
C SER A 621 -38.41 8.78 6.04
N ILE A 622 -39.04 9.89 6.40
CA ILE A 622 -38.83 10.58 7.69
C ILE A 622 -39.90 10.12 8.66
N ASN A 623 -39.49 9.61 9.82
CA ASN A 623 -40.40 9.19 10.88
C ASN A 623 -40.62 10.37 11.85
N GLY A 624 -41.87 10.84 11.97
CA GLY A 624 -42.20 12.00 12.81
C GLY A 624 -42.03 13.34 12.08
N SER A 625 -41.57 14.37 12.80
CA SER A 625 -41.47 15.73 12.26
C SER A 625 -40.23 15.92 11.38
N ASN A 626 -40.42 16.50 10.18
CA ASN A 626 -39.32 16.91 9.31
C ASN A 626 -38.67 18.25 9.70
N SER A 627 -39.14 18.89 10.78
CA SER A 627 -38.60 20.15 11.31
C SER A 627 -38.54 20.12 12.84
N GLN A 628 -37.45 20.64 13.41
CA GLN A 628 -37.24 20.80 14.85
C GLN A 628 -36.63 22.17 15.14
N SER A 629 -36.90 22.73 16.32
CA SER A 629 -36.35 24.02 16.74
C SER A 629 -35.52 23.90 18.01
N ILE A 630 -34.39 24.61 18.06
CA ILE A 630 -33.47 24.64 19.20
C ILE A 630 -33.07 26.08 19.52
N THR A 631 -32.80 26.35 20.80
CA THR A 631 -32.37 27.67 21.29
C THR A 631 -30.93 27.62 21.79
N PHE A 632 -30.14 28.64 21.46
CA PHE A 632 -28.78 28.87 21.94
C PHE A 632 -28.74 30.11 22.85
N ASP A 633 -28.23 29.94 24.07
CA ASP A 633 -28.01 31.03 25.04
C ASP A 633 -26.65 31.72 24.83
N LYS A 634 -25.70 30.99 24.27
CA LYS A 634 -24.35 31.41 23.87
C LYS A 634 -23.92 30.66 22.62
N THR A 635 -22.83 31.10 22.00
CA THR A 635 -22.17 30.39 20.89
C THR A 635 -21.70 28.98 21.32
N GLY A 636 -21.83 28.00 20.42
CA GLY A 636 -21.50 26.59 20.68
C GLY A 636 -22.20 25.62 19.71
N ASP A 637 -22.13 24.32 20.03
CA ASP A 637 -22.78 23.23 19.30
C ASP A 637 -24.01 22.66 20.04
N LYS A 638 -25.02 22.22 19.29
CA LYS A 638 -26.13 21.36 19.77
C LYS A 638 -26.50 20.35 18.68
N ILE A 639 -27.05 19.20 19.05
CA ILE A 639 -27.50 18.17 18.11
C ILE A 639 -29.02 18.07 18.13
N VAL A 640 -29.61 17.84 16.96
CA VAL A 640 -30.99 17.38 16.78
C VAL A 640 -30.99 16.09 15.97
N ASP A 641 -31.80 15.12 16.38
CA ASP A 641 -31.91 13.81 15.73
C ASP A 641 -33.18 13.75 14.87
N PHE A 642 -33.06 13.18 13.67
CA PHE A 642 -34.19 12.78 12.83
C PHE A 642 -34.14 11.29 12.57
N ASP A 643 -35.22 10.57 12.85
CA ASP A 643 -35.31 9.13 12.58
C ASP A 643 -35.77 8.91 11.13
N LEU A 644 -35.03 8.07 10.40
CA LEU A 644 -35.28 7.74 9.00
C LEU A 644 -35.46 6.23 8.84
N THR A 645 -36.29 5.81 7.88
CA THR A 645 -36.40 4.42 7.44
C THR A 645 -36.14 4.33 5.94
N VAL A 646 -35.41 3.29 5.53
CA VAL A 646 -35.10 2.97 4.14
C VAL A 646 -36.22 2.07 3.58
N PRO A 647 -37.01 2.52 2.60
CA PRO A 647 -37.98 1.65 1.92
C PRO A 647 -37.28 0.50 1.17
N GLU A 648 -38.06 -0.48 0.71
CA GLU A 648 -37.57 -1.64 -0.07
C GLU A 648 -37.18 -1.27 -1.52
N ASN A 649 -36.23 -0.33 -1.68
CA ASN A 649 -35.76 0.21 -2.95
C ASN A 649 -34.24 0.47 -2.89
N VAL A 650 -33.55 0.32 -4.02
CA VAL A 650 -32.11 0.61 -4.16
C VAL A 650 -31.85 1.87 -4.99
N GLY A 651 -30.70 2.52 -4.77
CA GLY A 651 -30.26 3.70 -5.52
C GLY A 651 -29.55 4.74 -4.68
N VAL A 652 -29.36 5.95 -5.21
CA VAL A 652 -28.72 7.06 -4.48
C VAL A 652 -29.75 7.83 -3.67
N ALA A 653 -29.77 7.58 -2.36
CA ALA A 653 -30.54 8.38 -1.41
C ALA A 653 -29.95 9.79 -1.29
N LYS A 654 -30.83 10.78 -1.13
CA LYS A 654 -30.47 12.19 -0.96
C LYS A 654 -31.13 12.76 0.28
N VAL A 655 -30.35 13.45 1.11
CA VAL A 655 -30.82 14.15 2.30
C VAL A 655 -30.34 15.60 2.23
N LYS A 656 -31.28 16.55 2.32
CA LYS A 656 -31.01 17.98 2.38
C LYS A 656 -31.40 18.54 3.74
N ILE A 657 -30.43 19.08 4.45
CA ILE A 657 -30.57 19.70 5.78
C ILE A 657 -30.55 21.21 5.57
N ILE A 658 -31.49 21.92 6.19
CA ILE A 658 -31.65 23.37 6.11
C ILE A 658 -31.84 23.91 7.54
N ALA A 659 -30.92 24.75 8.02
CA ALA A 659 -31.10 25.49 9.27
C ALA A 659 -31.23 27.00 9.01
N THR A 660 -32.09 27.66 9.78
CA THR A 660 -32.38 29.10 9.65
C THR A 660 -32.44 29.78 11.02
N SER A 661 -31.78 30.94 11.17
CA SER A 661 -31.82 31.77 12.38
C SER A 661 -31.21 33.15 12.13
N GLY A 662 -31.78 34.21 12.71
CA GLY A 662 -31.13 35.54 12.73
C GLY A 662 -30.80 36.14 11.36
N GLY A 663 -31.55 35.76 10.31
CA GLY A 663 -31.29 36.15 8.91
C GLY A 663 -30.30 35.23 8.17
N GLU A 664 -29.64 34.32 8.86
CA GLU A 664 -28.69 33.35 8.30
C GLU A 664 -29.40 32.06 7.87
N THR A 665 -28.85 31.41 6.84
CA THR A 665 -29.30 30.09 6.36
C THR A 665 -28.09 29.20 6.11
N ALA A 666 -28.11 27.99 6.68
CA ALA A 666 -27.11 26.95 6.45
C ALA A 666 -27.76 25.76 5.74
N ILE A 667 -27.12 25.25 4.69
CA ILE A 667 -27.61 24.11 3.90
C ILE A 667 -26.51 23.09 3.75
N GLN A 668 -26.84 21.82 3.95
CA GLN A 668 -25.99 20.69 3.60
C GLN A 668 -26.80 19.67 2.81
N GLU A 669 -26.21 19.14 1.74
CA GLU A 669 -26.76 18.02 0.98
C GLU A 669 -25.84 16.81 1.16
N ILE A 670 -26.44 15.64 1.42
CA ILE A 670 -25.74 14.37 1.63
C ILE A 670 -26.33 13.37 0.63
N GLU A 671 -25.46 12.76 -0.17
CA GLU A 671 -25.80 11.62 -1.02
C GLU A 671 -25.14 10.35 -0.46
N LEU A 672 -25.88 9.25 -0.46
CA LEU A 672 -25.39 7.93 -0.05
C LEU A 672 -26.10 6.82 -0.81
N GLU A 673 -25.44 5.68 -0.93
CA GLU A 673 -25.93 4.54 -1.70
C GLU A 673 -26.78 3.62 -0.81
N VAL A 674 -28.02 3.38 -1.23
CA VAL A 674 -28.87 2.30 -0.73
C VAL A 674 -28.67 1.10 -1.64
N ARG A 675 -28.07 0.02 -1.13
CA ARG A 675 -27.78 -1.19 -1.89
C ARG A 675 -28.24 -2.42 -1.13
N ASN A 676 -28.74 -3.41 -1.86
CA ASN A 676 -29.00 -4.72 -1.29
C ASN A 676 -27.64 -5.46 -1.15
N PRO A 677 -27.27 -5.99 0.04
CA PRO A 677 -25.99 -6.68 0.26
C PRO A 677 -25.98 -8.14 -0.22
N ASN A 678 -27.13 -8.74 -0.54
CA ASN A 678 -27.24 -10.15 -0.90
C ASN A 678 -26.72 -10.43 -2.32
N PRO A 679 -26.21 -11.65 -2.63
CA PRO A 679 -25.91 -12.04 -3.99
C PRO A 679 -27.18 -12.16 -4.84
N PHE A 680 -27.04 -12.07 -6.18
CA PHE A 680 -28.12 -12.45 -7.08
C PHE A 680 -28.33 -13.97 -7.07
N VAL A 681 -29.59 -14.40 -7.07
CA VAL A 681 -30.02 -15.79 -7.27
C VAL A 681 -30.54 -16.00 -8.69
N THR A 682 -30.60 -17.24 -9.16
CA THR A 682 -31.05 -17.58 -10.52
C THR A 682 -31.76 -18.92 -10.54
N ASP A 683 -32.99 -18.94 -11.07
CA ASP A 683 -33.80 -20.15 -11.29
C ASP A 683 -33.95 -20.41 -12.79
N VAL A 684 -34.00 -21.68 -13.19
CA VAL A 684 -34.12 -22.09 -14.60
C VAL A 684 -35.20 -23.15 -14.78
N TYR A 685 -36.25 -22.79 -15.51
CA TYR A 685 -37.29 -23.69 -16.00
C TYR A 685 -36.91 -24.15 -17.39
N ALA A 686 -37.05 -25.45 -17.71
CA ALA A 686 -36.59 -26.02 -18.98
C ALA A 686 -37.53 -27.10 -19.51
N SER A 687 -37.75 -27.11 -20.83
CA SER A 687 -38.60 -28.10 -21.49
C SER A 687 -38.16 -28.39 -22.93
N VAL A 688 -38.58 -29.56 -23.45
CA VAL A 688 -38.42 -29.96 -24.85
C VAL A 688 -39.78 -29.90 -25.53
N ILE A 689 -39.86 -29.16 -26.64
CA ILE A 689 -41.10 -28.91 -27.37
C ILE A 689 -41.05 -29.62 -28.72
N GLU A 690 -41.81 -30.70 -28.86
CA GLU A 690 -41.99 -31.37 -30.15
C GLU A 690 -42.69 -30.46 -31.17
N LYS A 691 -42.53 -30.80 -32.46
CA LYS A 691 -43.18 -30.09 -33.58
C LYS A 691 -44.69 -29.91 -33.34
N GLY A 692 -45.15 -28.68 -33.43
CA GLY A 692 -46.57 -28.31 -33.28
C GLY A 692 -47.09 -28.25 -31.85
N LYS A 693 -46.34 -28.74 -30.85
CA LYS A 693 -46.71 -28.64 -29.43
C LYS A 693 -46.47 -27.24 -28.87
N THR A 694 -47.09 -26.97 -27.73
CA THR A 694 -46.91 -25.74 -26.95
C THR A 694 -46.46 -26.11 -25.54
N TRP A 695 -45.43 -25.44 -25.03
CA TRP A 695 -45.07 -25.39 -23.61
C TRP A 695 -45.57 -24.08 -23.02
N THR A 696 -46.02 -24.11 -21.76
CA THR A 696 -46.43 -22.95 -20.98
C THR A 696 -45.82 -23.09 -19.59
N GLU A 697 -45.31 -22.00 -19.05
CA GLU A 697 -44.67 -21.93 -17.74
C GLU A 697 -45.17 -20.72 -16.96
N SER A 698 -45.31 -20.88 -15.64
CA SER A 698 -45.71 -19.80 -14.73
C SER A 698 -44.57 -19.48 -13.79
N VAL A 699 -44.10 -18.23 -13.83
CA VAL A 699 -42.91 -17.75 -13.14
C VAL A 699 -43.23 -16.66 -12.12
N LYS A 700 -42.42 -16.58 -11.06
CA LYS A 700 -42.46 -15.56 -10.02
C LYS A 700 -41.11 -14.83 -9.98
N ALA A 701 -41.13 -13.52 -9.74
CA ALA A 701 -39.92 -12.77 -9.42
C ALA A 701 -39.18 -13.36 -8.20
N LEU A 702 -37.85 -13.40 -8.26
CA LEU A 702 -36.99 -14.01 -7.24
C LEU A 702 -36.44 -12.99 -6.22
N GLY A 703 -36.34 -11.73 -6.64
CA GLY A 703 -35.73 -10.65 -5.86
C GLY A 703 -36.65 -9.47 -5.65
N MET A 704 -36.12 -8.45 -4.98
CA MET A 704 -36.81 -7.18 -4.77
C MET A 704 -37.12 -6.46 -6.09
N ASP A 705 -38.19 -5.67 -6.09
CA ASP A 705 -38.65 -4.91 -7.26
C ASP A 705 -37.50 -4.12 -7.93
N GLY A 706 -37.39 -4.23 -9.25
CA GLY A 706 -36.35 -3.56 -10.03
C GLY A 706 -35.00 -4.29 -10.07
N THR A 707 -34.78 -5.33 -9.27
CA THR A 707 -33.60 -6.22 -9.42
C THR A 707 -33.86 -7.43 -10.30
N ASN A 708 -35.12 -7.68 -10.67
CA ASN A 708 -35.51 -8.87 -11.41
C ASN A 708 -35.25 -8.78 -12.92
N THR A 709 -34.89 -9.90 -13.53
CA THR A 709 -34.75 -10.04 -14.98
C THR A 709 -35.12 -11.46 -15.40
N GLY A 710 -35.91 -11.60 -16.47
CA GLY A 710 -36.26 -12.88 -17.07
C GLY A 710 -35.72 -12.98 -18.49
N ILE A 711 -35.23 -14.16 -18.88
CA ILE A 711 -34.86 -14.48 -20.26
C ILE A 711 -35.62 -15.73 -20.69
N LEU A 712 -36.42 -15.60 -21.76
CA LEU A 712 -36.89 -16.73 -22.54
C LEU A 712 -35.80 -17.10 -23.56
N GLU A 713 -35.18 -18.26 -23.40
CA GLU A 713 -34.20 -18.85 -24.32
C GLU A 713 -34.85 -19.99 -25.11
N VAL A 714 -34.77 -19.96 -26.45
CA VAL A 714 -35.26 -21.04 -27.32
C VAL A 714 -34.16 -21.44 -28.30
N SER A 715 -33.86 -22.73 -28.43
CA SER A 715 -32.80 -23.25 -29.31
C SER A 715 -33.21 -24.46 -30.15
N ASN A 716 -32.57 -24.62 -31.31
CA ASN A 716 -32.67 -25.83 -32.15
C ASN A 716 -31.53 -26.84 -31.91
N ILE A 717 -30.52 -26.46 -31.12
CA ILE A 717 -29.45 -27.34 -30.61
C ILE A 717 -29.72 -27.77 -29.16
N PRO A 718 -29.13 -28.89 -28.69
CA PRO A 718 -29.15 -29.28 -27.28
C PRO A 718 -28.73 -28.10 -26.39
N PRO A 719 -29.43 -27.84 -25.27
CA PRO A 719 -29.53 -26.49 -24.77
C PRO A 719 -28.40 -26.15 -23.77
N ILE A 720 -27.55 -25.18 -24.14
CA ILE A 720 -26.25 -24.90 -23.50
C ILE A 720 -26.28 -23.94 -22.30
N ASN A 721 -27.46 -23.49 -21.87
CA ASN A 721 -27.68 -22.51 -20.79
C ASN A 721 -26.99 -21.16 -21.11
N LEU A 722 -27.08 -20.68 -22.36
CA LEU A 722 -26.27 -19.56 -22.82
C LEU A 722 -26.51 -18.30 -21.97
N GLY A 723 -27.77 -17.98 -21.68
CA GLY A 723 -28.13 -16.83 -20.85
C GLY A 723 -27.58 -16.90 -19.43
N GLU A 724 -27.80 -18.02 -18.74
CA GLU A 724 -27.31 -18.27 -17.37
C GLU A 724 -25.78 -18.24 -17.32
N ARG A 725 -25.10 -19.01 -18.17
CA ARG A 725 -23.64 -19.14 -18.18
C ARG A 725 -22.95 -17.83 -18.56
N LEU A 726 -23.49 -17.06 -19.50
CA LEU A 726 -22.94 -15.76 -19.87
C LEU A 726 -23.15 -14.72 -18.76
N GLN A 727 -24.32 -14.72 -18.11
CA GLN A 727 -24.57 -13.84 -16.96
C GLN A 727 -23.67 -14.17 -15.77
N TYR A 728 -23.49 -15.44 -15.45
CA TYR A 728 -22.56 -15.92 -14.42
C TYR A 728 -21.14 -15.40 -14.66
N LEU A 729 -20.64 -15.51 -15.88
CA LEU A 729 -19.30 -15.02 -16.25
C LEU A 729 -19.18 -13.49 -16.21
N ILE A 730 -20.19 -12.75 -16.67
CA ILE A 730 -20.17 -11.27 -16.69
C ILE A 730 -20.25 -10.68 -15.27
N GLN A 731 -20.95 -11.34 -14.35
CA GLN A 731 -21.21 -10.84 -12.99
C GLN A 731 -20.30 -11.46 -11.92
N TYR A 732 -19.36 -12.32 -12.32
CA TYR A 732 -18.49 -13.00 -11.38
C TYR A 732 -17.68 -11.96 -10.56
N PRO A 733 -17.82 -11.92 -9.23
CA PRO A 733 -17.36 -10.78 -8.44
C PRO A 733 -15.85 -10.75 -8.22
N HIS A 734 -15.14 -11.82 -8.60
CA HIS A 734 -13.72 -11.99 -8.33
C HIS A 734 -12.87 -11.61 -9.54
N GLY A 735 -11.71 -11.01 -9.26
CA GLY A 735 -10.97 -10.22 -10.22
C GLY A 735 -9.59 -10.75 -10.62
N CYS A 736 -9.31 -12.06 -10.53
CA CYS A 736 -8.03 -12.63 -10.98
C CYS A 736 -7.90 -12.62 -12.51
N ILE A 737 -6.72 -12.97 -13.03
CA ILE A 737 -6.42 -13.00 -14.47
C ILE A 737 -7.34 -13.98 -15.23
N GLU A 738 -7.62 -15.13 -14.64
CA GLU A 738 -8.47 -16.17 -15.22
C GLU A 738 -9.92 -15.68 -15.31
N GLN A 739 -10.48 -15.21 -14.20
CA GLN A 739 -11.86 -14.74 -14.10
C GLN A 739 -12.10 -13.53 -15.02
N THR A 740 -11.18 -12.56 -15.02
CA THR A 740 -11.20 -11.38 -15.89
C THR A 740 -11.22 -11.78 -17.36
N THR A 741 -10.41 -12.78 -17.74
CA THR A 741 -10.36 -13.30 -19.12
C THR A 741 -11.63 -14.08 -19.48
N SER A 742 -12.10 -14.95 -18.59
CA SER A 742 -13.31 -15.77 -18.75
C SER A 742 -14.59 -14.94 -18.89
N ALA A 743 -14.69 -13.78 -18.22
CA ALA A 743 -15.79 -12.85 -18.40
C ALA A 743 -15.87 -12.28 -19.84
N GLY A 744 -14.72 -11.96 -20.43
CA GLY A 744 -14.63 -11.39 -21.79
C GLY A 744 -14.72 -12.43 -22.91
N PHE A 745 -14.16 -13.64 -22.72
CA PHE A 745 -13.91 -14.57 -23.82
C PHE A 745 -15.17 -14.97 -24.62
N PRO A 746 -16.27 -15.45 -24.01
CA PRO A 746 -17.43 -15.90 -24.77
C PRO A 746 -18.15 -14.78 -25.52
N GLN A 747 -18.00 -13.53 -25.07
CA GLN A 747 -18.60 -12.36 -25.69
C GLN A 747 -18.03 -12.10 -27.11
N LEU A 748 -16.81 -12.56 -27.40
CA LEU A 748 -16.24 -12.56 -28.76
C LEU A 748 -17.00 -13.47 -29.75
N TYR A 749 -17.80 -14.41 -29.25
CA TYR A 749 -18.43 -15.48 -30.04
C TYR A 749 -19.96 -15.53 -29.94
N VAL A 750 -20.56 -14.72 -29.07
CA VAL A 750 -22.01 -14.79 -28.80
C VAL A 750 -22.85 -14.47 -30.06
N ASN A 751 -22.33 -13.65 -30.97
CA ASN A 751 -22.96 -13.34 -32.27
C ASN A 751 -23.03 -14.52 -33.26
N ALA A 752 -22.25 -15.59 -33.05
CA ALA A 752 -22.33 -16.84 -33.80
C ALA A 752 -23.36 -17.82 -33.20
N LEU A 753 -23.87 -17.54 -31.99
CA LEU A 753 -24.83 -18.38 -31.28
C LEU A 753 -26.23 -17.77 -31.28
N MET A 754 -26.34 -16.45 -31.27
CA MET A 754 -27.61 -15.71 -31.29
C MET A 754 -27.49 -14.39 -32.05
N ASP A 755 -28.61 -13.92 -32.60
CA ASP A 755 -28.72 -12.57 -33.13
C ASP A 755 -28.63 -11.54 -31.99
N LEU A 756 -27.75 -10.54 -32.14
CA LEU A 756 -27.62 -9.43 -31.19
C LEU A 756 -28.35 -8.20 -31.72
N ASP A 757 -29.12 -7.53 -30.87
CA ASP A 757 -29.56 -6.16 -31.15
C ASP A 757 -28.43 -5.14 -30.91
N ASP A 758 -28.58 -3.93 -31.42
CA ASP A 758 -27.55 -2.89 -31.34
C ASP A 758 -27.17 -2.54 -29.89
N LYS A 759 -28.14 -2.61 -28.97
CA LYS A 759 -27.95 -2.38 -27.53
C LYS A 759 -27.06 -3.45 -26.90
N THR A 760 -27.32 -4.72 -27.20
CA THR A 760 -26.54 -5.86 -26.70
C THR A 760 -25.16 -5.88 -27.31
N LYS A 761 -25.04 -5.57 -28.61
CA LYS A 761 -23.76 -5.46 -29.31
C LYS A 761 -22.88 -4.36 -28.69
N ALA A 762 -23.41 -3.16 -28.47
CA ALA A 762 -22.68 -2.07 -27.82
C ALA A 762 -22.23 -2.44 -26.39
N LYS A 763 -23.05 -3.19 -25.63
CA LYS A 763 -22.69 -3.70 -24.30
C LYS A 763 -21.56 -4.73 -24.36
N VAL A 764 -21.58 -5.63 -25.34
CA VAL A 764 -20.51 -6.61 -25.61
C VAL A 764 -19.19 -5.89 -25.94
N ASP A 765 -19.23 -4.89 -26.83
CA ASP A 765 -18.03 -4.13 -27.23
C ASP A 765 -17.40 -3.40 -26.02
N VAL A 766 -18.23 -2.75 -25.18
CA VAL A 766 -17.79 -2.09 -23.93
C VAL A 766 -17.18 -3.09 -22.96
N ASN A 767 -17.80 -4.26 -22.78
CA ASN A 767 -17.28 -5.30 -21.87
C ASN A 767 -15.92 -5.83 -22.33
N ILE A 768 -15.76 -6.13 -23.62
CA ILE A 768 -14.50 -6.65 -24.19
C ILE A 768 -13.39 -5.61 -24.02
N GLN A 769 -13.66 -4.34 -24.32
CA GLN A 769 -12.71 -3.25 -24.11
C GLN A 769 -12.32 -3.10 -22.63
N ALA A 770 -13.31 -3.17 -21.73
CA ALA A 770 -13.08 -3.11 -20.28
C ALA A 770 -12.25 -4.29 -19.74
N THR A 771 -12.41 -5.50 -20.32
CA THR A 771 -11.53 -6.66 -20.03
C THR A 771 -10.11 -6.38 -20.50
N LEU A 772 -9.91 -5.97 -21.77
CA LEU A 772 -8.59 -5.65 -22.33
C LEU A 772 -7.86 -4.55 -21.54
N ASP A 773 -8.58 -3.53 -21.10
CA ASP A 773 -8.02 -2.48 -20.26
C ASP A 773 -7.67 -2.98 -18.84
N ARG A 774 -8.45 -3.90 -18.28
CA ARG A 774 -8.13 -4.52 -16.98
C ARG A 774 -6.91 -5.44 -17.06
N LEU A 775 -6.70 -6.17 -18.17
CA LEU A 775 -5.51 -7.01 -18.38
C LEU A 775 -4.18 -6.23 -18.22
N LYS A 776 -4.17 -4.92 -18.45
CA LYS A 776 -3.01 -4.04 -18.19
C LYS A 776 -2.47 -4.17 -16.76
N GLN A 777 -3.37 -4.27 -15.78
CA GLN A 777 -3.05 -4.24 -14.36
C GLN A 777 -2.31 -5.51 -13.89
N PHE A 778 -2.34 -6.58 -14.67
CA PHE A 778 -1.65 -7.84 -14.38
C PHE A 778 -0.31 -7.97 -15.12
N GLN A 779 0.02 -7.11 -16.10
CA GLN A 779 1.18 -7.38 -16.96
C GLN A 779 2.51 -7.05 -16.26
N THR A 780 3.19 -8.08 -15.76
CA THR A 780 4.44 -7.96 -14.99
C THR A 780 5.57 -7.37 -15.84
N ALA A 781 6.66 -6.91 -15.22
CA ALA A 781 7.80 -6.32 -15.92
C ALA A 781 8.37 -7.22 -17.04
N SER A 782 8.32 -8.55 -16.83
CA SER A 782 8.75 -9.58 -17.79
C SER A 782 7.96 -9.63 -19.11
N GLY A 783 6.73 -9.10 -19.12
CA GLY A 783 5.79 -9.18 -20.24
C GLY A 783 4.73 -10.28 -20.12
N GLY A 784 4.88 -11.21 -19.17
CA GLY A 784 3.81 -12.13 -18.76
C GLY A 784 2.74 -11.43 -17.91
N PHE A 785 1.73 -12.17 -17.47
CA PHE A 785 0.65 -11.69 -16.61
C PHE A 785 0.64 -12.41 -15.25
N GLY A 786 0.58 -11.63 -14.17
CA GLY A 786 0.37 -12.12 -12.81
C GLY A 786 -0.98 -12.80 -12.62
N TYR A 787 -1.18 -13.50 -11.51
CA TYR A 787 -2.48 -14.09 -11.21
C TYR A 787 -3.45 -13.04 -10.66
N TRP A 788 -2.93 -12.16 -9.80
CA TRP A 788 -3.59 -10.95 -9.30
C TRP A 788 -2.94 -9.68 -9.89
N PRO A 789 -3.66 -8.54 -9.90
CA PRO A 789 -3.08 -7.26 -10.27
C PRO A 789 -1.94 -6.88 -9.31
N GLY A 790 -0.79 -6.47 -9.83
CA GLY A 790 0.38 -6.07 -9.04
C GLY A 790 1.40 -7.18 -8.73
N ASP A 791 1.11 -8.46 -8.99
CA ASP A 791 2.07 -9.55 -8.79
C ASP A 791 3.38 -9.30 -9.55
N GLY A 792 4.52 -9.57 -8.88
CA GLY A 792 5.84 -9.51 -9.52
C GLY A 792 6.10 -10.68 -10.50
N GLU A 793 5.55 -11.85 -10.18
CA GLU A 793 5.71 -13.07 -10.97
C GLU A 793 4.52 -13.33 -11.91
N ALA A 794 4.76 -14.01 -13.02
CA ALA A 794 3.74 -14.29 -14.02
C ALA A 794 3.16 -15.71 -13.89
N SER A 795 1.84 -15.81 -13.76
CA SER A 795 1.12 -17.08 -13.85
C SER A 795 1.28 -17.67 -15.25
N TYR A 796 1.91 -18.83 -15.40
CA TYR A 796 2.16 -19.43 -16.72
C TYR A 796 0.87 -19.70 -17.50
N TRP A 797 -0.12 -20.34 -16.85
CA TRP A 797 -1.40 -20.65 -17.45
C TRP A 797 -2.25 -19.38 -17.66
N GLY A 798 -2.32 -18.50 -16.67
CA GLY A 798 -3.03 -17.22 -16.76
C GLY A 798 -2.50 -16.32 -17.88
N THR A 799 -1.17 -16.26 -18.04
CA THR A 799 -0.50 -15.56 -19.14
C THR A 799 -0.88 -16.14 -20.50
N THR A 800 -0.95 -17.46 -20.60
CA THR A 800 -1.34 -18.15 -21.84
C THR A 800 -2.81 -17.92 -22.16
N TYR A 801 -3.69 -17.92 -21.16
CA TYR A 801 -5.12 -17.69 -21.33
C TYR A 801 -5.49 -16.25 -21.70
N ALA A 802 -4.94 -15.26 -21.00
CA ALA A 802 -5.10 -13.85 -21.38
C ALA A 802 -4.54 -13.59 -22.78
N GLY A 803 -3.42 -14.24 -23.13
CA GLY A 803 -2.85 -14.26 -24.47
C GLY A 803 -3.82 -14.73 -25.57
N HIS A 804 -4.44 -15.90 -25.36
CA HIS A 804 -5.44 -16.46 -26.27
C HIS A 804 -6.59 -15.48 -26.49
N PHE A 805 -7.12 -14.87 -25.42
CA PHE A 805 -8.18 -13.87 -25.52
C PHE A 805 -7.75 -12.61 -26.30
N MET A 806 -6.57 -12.04 -26.02
CA MET A 806 -6.08 -10.87 -26.74
C MET A 806 -5.96 -11.11 -28.24
N VAL A 807 -5.44 -12.28 -28.64
CA VAL A 807 -5.29 -12.65 -30.05
C VAL A 807 -6.66 -12.82 -30.72
N GLU A 808 -7.60 -13.50 -30.06
CA GLU A 808 -8.97 -13.68 -30.57
C GLU A 808 -9.80 -12.38 -30.61
N ALA A 809 -9.49 -11.41 -29.75
CA ALA A 809 -10.05 -10.07 -29.79
C ALA A 809 -9.45 -9.25 -30.94
N GLN A 810 -8.13 -9.28 -31.12
CA GLN A 810 -7.46 -8.62 -32.26
C GLN A 810 -7.96 -9.15 -33.60
N ASN A 811 -8.13 -10.47 -33.73
CA ASN A 811 -8.66 -11.12 -34.94
C ASN A 811 -10.12 -10.74 -35.26
N ARG A 812 -10.82 -10.09 -34.31
CA ARG A 812 -12.18 -9.52 -34.48
C ARG A 812 -12.20 -8.00 -34.65
N GLY A 813 -11.03 -7.36 -34.71
CA GLY A 813 -10.90 -5.91 -34.89
C GLY A 813 -10.91 -5.10 -33.59
N PHE A 814 -10.86 -5.72 -32.41
CA PHE A 814 -10.72 -4.98 -31.16
C PHE A 814 -9.31 -4.39 -31.02
N SER A 815 -9.23 -3.15 -30.54
CA SER A 815 -7.97 -2.44 -30.36
C SER A 815 -7.29 -2.85 -29.06
N LEU A 816 -6.14 -3.51 -29.17
CA LEU A 816 -5.33 -3.90 -28.01
C LEU A 816 -4.55 -2.71 -27.43
N PRO A 817 -4.29 -2.71 -26.10
CA PRO A 817 -3.37 -1.76 -25.47
C PRO A 817 -1.97 -1.73 -26.12
N PRO A 818 -1.36 -0.54 -26.33
CA PRO A 818 -0.05 -0.42 -26.96
C PRO A 818 1.03 -1.27 -26.27
N SER A 819 1.87 -1.94 -27.07
CA SER A 819 2.95 -2.86 -26.65
C SER A 819 2.56 -4.12 -25.88
N MET A 820 1.33 -4.24 -25.37
CA MET A 820 0.91 -5.35 -24.50
C MET A 820 1.10 -6.73 -25.16
N LEU A 821 0.58 -6.89 -26.38
CA LEU A 821 0.69 -8.15 -27.13
C LEU A 821 2.14 -8.49 -27.49
N GLU A 822 2.95 -7.51 -27.88
CA GLU A 822 4.35 -7.75 -28.26
C GLU A 822 5.23 -8.11 -27.05
N ARG A 823 4.97 -7.51 -25.88
CA ARG A 823 5.58 -7.93 -24.61
C ARG A 823 5.18 -9.37 -24.24
N TRP A 824 3.90 -9.72 -24.42
CA TRP A 824 3.39 -11.06 -24.20
C TRP A 824 4.01 -12.09 -25.16
N LYS A 825 4.09 -11.79 -26.47
CA LYS A 825 4.78 -12.63 -27.48
C LYS A 825 6.23 -12.84 -27.07
N LYS A 826 6.96 -11.79 -26.69
CA LYS A 826 8.36 -11.88 -26.24
C LYS A 826 8.51 -12.78 -25.02
N TYR A 827 7.63 -12.65 -24.02
CA TYR A 827 7.60 -13.50 -22.83
C TYR A 827 7.34 -14.96 -23.20
N GLN A 828 6.24 -15.25 -23.91
CA GLN A 828 5.86 -16.63 -24.25
C GLN A 828 6.90 -17.33 -25.12
N ARG A 829 7.50 -16.63 -26.10
CA ARG A 829 8.59 -17.18 -26.91
C ARG A 829 9.85 -17.50 -26.08
N LYS A 830 10.15 -16.71 -25.04
CA LYS A 830 11.24 -17.01 -24.10
C LYS A 830 10.94 -18.29 -23.33
N ILE A 831 9.79 -18.36 -22.64
CA ILE A 831 9.41 -19.52 -21.82
C ILE A 831 9.28 -20.78 -22.70
N ALA A 832 8.70 -20.68 -23.90
CA ALA A 832 8.56 -21.81 -24.82
C ALA A 832 9.91 -22.46 -25.17
N LYS A 833 10.99 -21.66 -25.29
CA LYS A 833 12.35 -22.14 -25.59
C LYS A 833 13.03 -22.71 -24.35
N THR A 834 12.96 -22.01 -23.22
CA THR A 834 13.63 -22.41 -21.97
C THR A 834 12.93 -23.54 -21.22
N TRP A 835 11.69 -23.90 -21.58
CA TRP A 835 10.97 -25.03 -20.99
C TRP A 835 11.76 -26.34 -21.13
N THR A 836 12.08 -26.97 -20.01
CA THR A 836 12.77 -28.27 -19.92
C THR A 836 11.83 -29.41 -19.53
N GLY A 837 10.66 -29.09 -18.96
CA GLY A 837 9.64 -30.05 -18.56
C GLY A 837 10.04 -30.92 -17.36
N SER A 838 10.10 -30.36 -16.15
CA SER A 838 10.34 -31.18 -14.95
C SER A 838 9.24 -32.23 -14.74
N ALA A 839 9.59 -33.33 -14.09
CA ALA A 839 8.66 -34.34 -13.59
C ALA A 839 7.96 -33.92 -12.28
N ASP A 840 8.52 -32.94 -11.56
CA ASP A 840 8.06 -32.53 -10.22
C ASP A 840 6.77 -31.68 -10.26
N TYR A 841 6.40 -31.14 -11.43
CA TYR A 841 5.21 -30.32 -11.63
C TYR A 841 4.21 -31.02 -12.56
N TYR A 842 2.98 -31.16 -12.08
CA TYR A 842 1.86 -31.77 -12.79
C TYR A 842 1.44 -30.91 -14.02
N ASN A 843 0.98 -31.55 -15.10
CA ASN A 843 0.45 -30.91 -16.32
C ASN A 843 1.35 -29.87 -17.04
N THR A 844 2.67 -29.87 -16.82
CA THR A 844 3.62 -28.92 -17.46
C THR A 844 3.72 -29.05 -18.98
N ASP A 845 3.38 -30.22 -19.53
CA ASP A 845 3.30 -30.49 -20.97
C ASP A 845 2.07 -29.85 -21.61
N LEU A 846 0.93 -29.81 -20.90
CA LEU A 846 -0.31 -29.17 -21.35
C LEU A 846 -0.18 -27.64 -21.37
N ASP A 847 0.43 -27.04 -20.33
CA ASP A 847 0.76 -25.61 -20.33
C ASP A 847 1.68 -25.25 -21.52
N GLN A 848 2.72 -26.05 -21.77
CA GLN A 848 3.62 -25.86 -22.90
C GLN A 848 2.91 -26.06 -24.25
N ALA A 849 2.07 -27.08 -24.40
CA ALA A 849 1.29 -27.31 -25.62
C ALA A 849 0.33 -26.13 -25.89
N TYR A 850 -0.27 -25.57 -24.84
CA TYR A 850 -1.17 -24.43 -24.95
C TYR A 850 -0.42 -23.12 -25.26
N ARG A 851 0.74 -22.90 -24.64
CA ARG A 851 1.68 -21.82 -25.02
C ARG A 851 2.04 -21.86 -26.50
N LEU A 852 2.37 -23.05 -27.01
CA LEU A 852 2.69 -23.25 -28.41
C LEU A 852 1.48 -23.01 -29.34
N TYR A 853 0.28 -23.41 -28.93
CA TYR A 853 -0.95 -23.08 -29.65
C TYR A 853 -1.19 -21.57 -29.73
N THR A 854 -1.11 -20.86 -28.59
CA THR A 854 -1.35 -19.40 -28.56
C THR A 854 -0.30 -18.61 -29.34
N LEU A 855 0.94 -19.07 -29.38
CA LEU A 855 1.98 -18.53 -30.28
C LEU A 855 1.67 -18.80 -31.76
N ALA A 856 1.10 -19.96 -32.11
CA ALA A 856 0.74 -20.30 -33.47
C ALA A 856 -0.44 -19.45 -34.00
N ILE A 857 -1.50 -19.23 -33.21
CA ILE A 857 -2.62 -18.34 -33.61
C ILE A 857 -2.25 -16.84 -33.57
N ALA A 858 -1.12 -16.48 -32.96
CA ALA A 858 -0.56 -15.13 -32.93
C ALA A 858 0.47 -14.87 -34.05
N ASP A 859 0.49 -15.73 -35.09
CA ASP A 859 1.41 -15.73 -36.23
C ASP A 859 2.91 -15.77 -35.87
N VAL A 860 3.26 -16.31 -34.70
CA VAL A 860 4.65 -16.47 -34.22
C VAL A 860 4.97 -17.89 -33.73
N PRO A 861 4.68 -18.96 -34.50
CA PRO A 861 4.89 -20.35 -34.08
C PRO A 861 6.36 -20.67 -33.77
N GLU A 862 6.60 -21.26 -32.60
CA GLU A 862 7.94 -21.67 -32.14
C GLU A 862 8.23 -23.13 -32.51
N TRP A 863 8.49 -23.37 -33.81
CA TRP A 863 8.70 -24.69 -34.42
C TRP A 863 9.67 -25.60 -33.66
N GLY A 864 10.80 -25.08 -33.18
CA GLY A 864 11.78 -25.86 -32.42
C GLY A 864 11.20 -26.42 -31.12
N ALA A 865 10.39 -25.61 -30.41
CA ALA A 865 9.72 -26.03 -29.19
C ALA A 865 8.53 -26.96 -29.47
N MET A 866 7.82 -26.78 -30.60
CA MET A 866 6.75 -27.70 -31.06
C MET A 866 7.30 -29.09 -31.42
N ASN A 867 8.42 -29.14 -32.15
CA ASN A 867 9.08 -30.40 -32.49
C ASN A 867 9.66 -31.06 -31.23
N ARG A 868 10.34 -30.31 -30.36
CA ARG A 868 10.85 -30.84 -29.08
C ARG A 868 9.75 -31.41 -28.20
N LEU A 869 8.58 -30.76 -28.12
CA LEU A 869 7.45 -31.31 -27.35
C LEU A 869 6.89 -32.57 -28.01
N LYS A 870 6.74 -32.58 -29.35
CA LYS A 870 6.25 -33.74 -30.12
C LYS A 870 7.08 -35.01 -29.92
N GLU A 871 8.41 -34.89 -29.81
CA GLU A 871 9.30 -36.04 -29.57
C GLU A 871 9.44 -36.42 -28.08
N ARG A 872 8.74 -35.75 -27.15
CA ARG A 872 8.81 -36.10 -25.72
C ARG A 872 8.08 -37.43 -25.46
N PRO A 873 8.70 -38.40 -24.76
CA PRO A 873 7.98 -39.59 -24.31
C PRO A 873 6.90 -39.21 -23.29
N ASN A 874 5.79 -39.97 -23.27
CA ASN A 874 4.71 -39.87 -22.28
C ASN A 874 4.00 -38.49 -22.20
N LEU A 875 3.78 -37.81 -23.34
CA LEU A 875 2.84 -36.68 -23.39
C LEU A 875 1.43 -37.10 -22.96
N SER A 876 0.78 -36.28 -22.13
CA SER A 876 -0.63 -36.43 -21.80
C SER A 876 -1.52 -36.28 -23.04
N ASP A 877 -2.67 -36.97 -23.06
CA ASP A 877 -3.62 -36.90 -24.17
C ASP A 877 -4.11 -35.45 -24.41
N ALA A 878 -4.32 -34.68 -23.35
CA ALA A 878 -4.66 -33.26 -23.42
C ALA A 878 -3.54 -32.44 -24.09
N ALA A 879 -2.27 -32.64 -23.72
CA ALA A 879 -1.14 -31.97 -24.37
C ALA A 879 -1.00 -32.38 -25.84
N ARG A 880 -1.26 -33.66 -26.19
CA ARG A 880 -1.26 -34.13 -27.59
C ARG A 880 -2.36 -33.49 -28.43
N TRP A 881 -3.58 -33.41 -27.90
CA TRP A 881 -4.69 -32.65 -28.53
C TRP A 881 -4.29 -31.19 -28.73
N ARG A 882 -3.76 -30.52 -27.70
CA ARG A 882 -3.41 -29.09 -27.79
C ARG A 882 -2.22 -28.80 -28.71
N LEU A 883 -1.22 -29.68 -28.74
CA LEU A 883 -0.10 -29.59 -29.67
C LEU A 883 -0.56 -29.84 -31.12
N ALA A 884 -1.53 -30.75 -31.35
CA ALA A 884 -2.15 -30.92 -32.65
C ALA A 884 -2.89 -29.65 -33.10
N ALA A 885 -3.61 -28.97 -32.20
CA ALA A 885 -4.20 -27.66 -32.49
C ALA A 885 -3.13 -26.63 -32.90
N ALA A 886 -1.98 -26.62 -32.23
CA ALA A 886 -0.87 -25.72 -32.56
C ALA A 886 -0.30 -25.97 -33.98
N TYR A 887 -0.10 -27.24 -34.34
CA TYR A 887 0.30 -27.60 -35.72
C TYR A 887 -0.80 -27.28 -36.73
N ALA A 888 -2.08 -27.46 -36.39
CA ALA A 888 -3.20 -27.14 -37.27
C ALA A 888 -3.29 -25.63 -37.56
N ALA A 889 -3.19 -24.80 -36.51
CA ALA A 889 -3.14 -23.34 -36.60
C ALA A 889 -1.94 -22.87 -37.44
N ALA A 890 -0.76 -23.48 -37.27
CA ALA A 890 0.43 -23.21 -38.07
C ALA A 890 0.42 -23.88 -39.48
N GLY A 891 -0.75 -24.32 -39.97
CA GLY A 891 -0.94 -24.85 -41.33
C GLY A 891 -0.44 -26.27 -41.59
N LYS A 892 -0.01 -27.03 -40.56
CA LYS A 892 0.53 -28.39 -40.67
C LYS A 892 -0.49 -29.46 -40.26
N LYS A 893 -1.68 -29.43 -40.89
CA LYS A 893 -2.80 -30.34 -40.59
C LYS A 893 -2.43 -31.83 -40.66
N SER A 894 -1.50 -32.25 -41.53
CA SER A 894 -1.03 -33.65 -41.61
C SER A 894 -0.31 -34.12 -40.34
N VAL A 895 0.60 -33.29 -39.80
CA VAL A 895 1.32 -33.58 -38.54
C VAL A 895 0.35 -33.65 -37.37
N ALA A 896 -0.60 -32.71 -37.33
CA ALA A 896 -1.65 -32.68 -36.32
C ALA A 896 -2.56 -33.92 -36.36
N LYS A 897 -3.00 -34.37 -37.55
CA LYS A 897 -3.76 -35.63 -37.71
C LYS A 897 -2.95 -36.85 -37.26
N GLY A 898 -1.62 -36.84 -37.46
CA GLY A 898 -0.72 -37.86 -36.93
C GLY A 898 -0.72 -37.93 -35.40
N LEU A 899 -0.63 -36.77 -34.72
CA LEU A 899 -0.62 -36.68 -33.26
C LEU A 899 -1.90 -37.23 -32.61
N ILE A 900 -3.07 -37.01 -33.23
CA ILE A 900 -4.37 -37.39 -32.66
C ILE A 900 -4.88 -38.78 -33.08
N LYS A 901 -4.17 -39.48 -34.00
CA LYS A 901 -4.66 -40.73 -34.63
C LYS A 901 -5.05 -41.83 -33.62
N SER A 902 -4.40 -41.85 -32.45
CA SER A 902 -4.63 -42.85 -31.39
C SER A 902 -5.41 -42.30 -30.18
N LEU A 903 -5.93 -41.08 -30.23
CA LEU A 903 -6.55 -40.41 -29.08
C LEU A 903 -8.06 -40.65 -29.05
N ASN A 904 -8.60 -40.85 -27.85
CA ASN A 904 -10.05 -40.83 -27.62
C ASN A 904 -10.55 -39.37 -27.57
N THR A 905 -11.77 -39.14 -28.04
CA THR A 905 -12.49 -37.86 -27.93
C THR A 905 -13.34 -37.78 -26.66
N THR A 906 -13.38 -38.86 -25.88
CA THR A 906 -14.06 -38.95 -24.58
C THR A 906 -13.00 -38.92 -23.48
N ILE A 907 -13.13 -37.96 -22.56
CA ILE A 907 -12.19 -37.74 -21.47
C ILE A 907 -12.83 -38.24 -20.17
N LYS A 908 -12.04 -38.88 -19.31
CA LYS A 908 -12.51 -39.38 -18.02
C LYS A 908 -12.83 -38.19 -17.09
N PRO A 909 -13.91 -38.24 -16.28
CA PRO A 909 -14.23 -37.18 -15.34
C PRO A 909 -13.06 -36.87 -14.41
N TYR A 910 -12.67 -35.60 -14.34
CA TYR A 910 -11.64 -35.09 -13.43
C TYR A 910 -11.90 -33.61 -13.14
N ARG A 911 -11.37 -33.13 -12.01
CA ARG A 911 -11.34 -31.71 -11.66
C ARG A 911 -9.99 -31.37 -11.04
N GLU A 912 -9.36 -30.32 -11.52
CA GLU A 912 -8.11 -29.79 -11.00
C GLU A 912 -8.41 -28.47 -10.28
N LEU A 913 -7.98 -28.35 -9.02
CA LEU A 913 -8.26 -27.17 -8.18
C LEU A 913 -7.14 -26.11 -8.23
N GLY A 914 -6.05 -26.38 -8.96
CA GLY A 914 -4.91 -25.47 -9.16
C GLY A 914 -4.28 -25.65 -10.54
N TYR A 915 -3.03 -25.22 -10.70
CA TYR A 915 -2.21 -25.34 -11.93
C TYR A 915 -2.89 -24.86 -13.23
N THR A 916 -3.59 -25.74 -13.97
CA THR A 916 -4.28 -25.40 -15.23
C THR A 916 -5.77 -25.09 -15.03
N TYR A 917 -6.31 -25.30 -13.82
CA TYR A 917 -7.73 -25.16 -13.46
C TYR A 917 -8.65 -26.08 -14.29
N GLY A 918 -8.10 -27.25 -14.64
CA GLY A 918 -8.67 -28.21 -15.57
C GLY A 918 -9.95 -28.92 -15.14
N SER A 919 -10.67 -29.39 -16.16
CA SER A 919 -11.78 -30.33 -16.04
C SER A 919 -11.89 -31.16 -17.32
N ASP A 920 -12.57 -32.29 -17.23
CA ASP A 920 -12.89 -33.14 -18.38
C ASP A 920 -13.69 -32.38 -19.45
N VAL A 921 -14.66 -31.56 -19.04
CA VAL A 921 -15.46 -30.71 -19.93
C VAL A 921 -14.59 -29.64 -20.62
N ARG A 922 -13.62 -29.05 -19.91
CA ARG A 922 -12.66 -28.08 -20.48
C ARG A 922 -11.79 -28.72 -21.57
N ASP A 923 -11.27 -29.92 -21.33
CA ASP A 923 -10.42 -30.60 -22.33
C ASP A 923 -11.25 -31.21 -23.49
N GLN A 924 -12.50 -31.60 -23.26
CA GLN A 924 -13.43 -31.95 -24.35
C GLN A 924 -13.67 -30.73 -25.25
N SER A 925 -13.77 -29.54 -24.67
CA SER A 925 -13.88 -28.28 -25.43
C SER A 925 -12.60 -27.93 -26.20
N MET A 926 -11.41 -28.17 -25.65
CA MET A 926 -10.14 -28.08 -26.41
C MET A 926 -10.06 -29.13 -27.53
N THR A 927 -10.62 -30.32 -27.32
CA THR A 927 -10.71 -31.38 -28.33
C THR A 927 -11.65 -30.96 -29.48
N LEU A 928 -12.81 -30.38 -29.16
CA LEU A 928 -13.76 -29.81 -30.12
C LEU A 928 -13.11 -28.71 -30.98
N GLU A 929 -12.40 -27.77 -30.36
CA GLU A 929 -11.64 -26.72 -31.06
C GLU A 929 -10.58 -27.33 -32.01
N THR A 930 -9.84 -28.35 -31.53
CA THR A 930 -8.81 -29.04 -32.33
C THR A 930 -9.40 -29.74 -33.56
N LEU A 931 -10.51 -30.47 -33.39
CA LEU A 931 -11.19 -31.17 -34.48
C LEU A 931 -11.80 -30.17 -35.49
N THR A 932 -12.28 -29.02 -35.02
CA THR A 932 -12.77 -27.92 -35.86
C THR A 932 -11.64 -27.36 -36.74
N LEU A 933 -10.45 -27.10 -36.17
CA LEU A 933 -9.27 -26.65 -36.92
C LEU A 933 -8.75 -27.67 -37.95
N LEU A 934 -9.07 -28.95 -37.78
CA LEU A 934 -8.65 -30.06 -38.65
C LEU A 934 -9.69 -30.47 -39.71
N ASP A 935 -10.83 -29.77 -39.75
CA ASP A 935 -12.00 -30.06 -40.58
C ASP A 935 -12.60 -31.47 -40.34
N GLU A 936 -12.38 -32.04 -39.14
CA GLU A 936 -12.90 -33.36 -38.74
C GLU A 936 -14.36 -33.26 -38.25
N ARG A 937 -15.22 -32.66 -39.08
CA ARG A 937 -16.57 -32.15 -38.72
C ARG A 937 -17.46 -33.19 -38.02
N THR A 938 -17.50 -34.44 -38.48
CA THR A 938 -18.32 -35.50 -37.87
C THR A 938 -17.91 -35.80 -36.42
N LYS A 939 -16.60 -35.92 -36.17
CA LYS A 939 -16.05 -36.16 -34.82
C LYS A 939 -16.26 -34.94 -33.93
N ALA A 940 -16.07 -33.74 -34.47
CA ALA A 940 -16.34 -32.49 -33.76
C ALA A 940 -17.82 -32.40 -33.32
N ALA A 941 -18.77 -32.75 -34.20
CA ALA A 941 -20.20 -32.78 -33.87
C ALA A 941 -20.58 -33.79 -32.78
N GLU A 942 -19.86 -34.91 -32.65
CA GLU A 942 -20.03 -35.86 -31.55
C GLU A 942 -19.53 -35.31 -30.21
N VAL A 943 -18.38 -34.61 -30.21
CA VAL A 943 -17.86 -33.93 -29.01
C VAL A 943 -18.75 -32.76 -28.59
N LEU A 944 -19.24 -31.97 -29.56
CA LEU A 944 -20.19 -30.90 -29.33
C LEU A 944 -21.43 -31.38 -28.54
N LYS A 945 -22.00 -32.53 -28.89
CA LYS A 945 -23.14 -33.11 -28.18
C LYS A 945 -22.83 -33.39 -26.70
N LYS A 946 -21.61 -33.87 -26.39
CA LYS A 946 -21.17 -34.15 -25.02
C LYS A 946 -20.98 -32.86 -24.21
N VAL A 947 -20.28 -31.87 -24.77
CA VAL A 947 -20.07 -30.55 -24.13
C VAL A 947 -21.40 -29.83 -23.91
N ALA A 948 -22.30 -29.82 -24.90
CA ALA A 948 -23.62 -29.22 -24.76
C ALA A 948 -24.47 -29.94 -23.69
N ALA A 949 -24.43 -31.28 -23.64
CA ALA A 949 -25.11 -32.05 -22.61
C ALA A 949 -24.56 -31.75 -21.20
N ALA A 950 -23.25 -31.58 -21.02
CA ALA A 950 -22.66 -31.15 -19.75
C ALA A 950 -23.16 -29.75 -19.33
N LEU A 951 -23.00 -28.73 -20.19
CA LEU A 951 -23.45 -27.36 -19.90
C LEU A 951 -24.95 -27.26 -19.59
N SER A 952 -25.75 -28.18 -20.13
CA SER A 952 -27.21 -28.23 -19.95
C SER A 952 -27.67 -28.56 -18.51
N LYS A 953 -26.80 -29.14 -17.68
CA LYS A 953 -27.09 -29.49 -16.28
C LYS A 953 -26.96 -28.30 -15.33
N GLN A 954 -27.72 -28.32 -14.23
CA GLN A 954 -27.56 -27.40 -13.09
C GLN A 954 -26.41 -27.83 -12.15
N GLU A 955 -25.22 -28.02 -12.73
CA GLU A 955 -23.97 -28.27 -11.99
C GLU A 955 -23.08 -27.01 -11.98
N TRP A 956 -22.21 -26.88 -10.96
CA TRP A 956 -21.23 -25.79 -10.88
C TRP A 956 -19.97 -26.10 -11.68
N TYR A 957 -19.70 -25.29 -12.72
CA TYR A 957 -18.49 -25.31 -13.52
C TYR A 957 -17.62 -24.09 -13.21
N SER A 958 -16.29 -24.23 -13.35
CA SER A 958 -15.40 -23.07 -13.22
C SER A 958 -15.67 -22.04 -14.32
N THR A 959 -15.34 -20.78 -14.03
CA THR A 959 -15.21 -19.68 -15.00
C THR A 959 -14.50 -20.16 -16.28
N GLN A 960 -13.32 -20.75 -16.13
CA GLN A 960 -12.54 -21.27 -17.25
C GLN A 960 -13.28 -22.36 -18.05
N THR A 961 -13.83 -23.37 -17.38
CA THR A 961 -14.56 -24.49 -18.04
C THR A 961 -15.73 -23.94 -18.85
N THR A 962 -16.48 -23.02 -18.26
CA THR A 962 -17.65 -22.38 -18.88
C THR A 962 -17.23 -21.57 -20.10
N ALA A 963 -16.23 -20.70 -19.95
CA ALA A 963 -15.76 -19.83 -21.02
C ALA A 963 -15.15 -20.61 -22.19
N TYR A 964 -14.34 -21.64 -21.91
CA TYR A 964 -13.76 -22.51 -22.95
C TYR A 964 -14.81 -23.31 -23.71
N SER A 965 -15.85 -23.77 -23.02
CA SER A 965 -16.94 -24.52 -23.66
C SER A 965 -17.74 -23.64 -24.60
N LEU A 966 -18.13 -22.44 -24.16
CA LEU A 966 -18.82 -21.47 -25.01
C LEU A 966 -17.95 -21.02 -26.20
N LEU A 967 -16.65 -20.81 -25.99
CA LEU A 967 -15.66 -20.53 -27.04
C LEU A 967 -15.62 -21.65 -28.11
N ALA A 968 -15.47 -22.91 -27.69
CA ALA A 968 -15.35 -24.05 -28.60
C ALA A 968 -16.65 -24.29 -29.39
N ILE A 969 -17.80 -24.15 -28.74
CA ILE A 969 -19.12 -24.19 -29.39
C ILE A 969 -19.25 -23.05 -30.40
N GLY A 970 -18.90 -21.82 -30.02
CA GLY A 970 -18.93 -20.65 -30.90
C GLY A 970 -18.00 -20.76 -32.11
N LYS A 971 -16.78 -21.32 -31.92
CA LYS A 971 -15.85 -21.62 -33.02
C LYS A 971 -16.41 -22.68 -33.98
N PHE A 972 -17.00 -23.75 -33.47
CA PHE A 972 -17.60 -24.79 -34.30
C PHE A 972 -18.80 -24.27 -35.10
N VAL A 973 -19.74 -23.57 -34.44
CA VAL A 973 -20.94 -23.03 -35.08
C VAL A 973 -20.56 -21.92 -36.07
N GLY A 974 -19.74 -20.94 -35.69
CA GLY A 974 -19.37 -19.82 -36.57
C GLY A 974 -18.57 -20.25 -37.82
N ALA A 975 -17.97 -21.45 -37.81
CA ALA A 975 -17.27 -22.02 -38.95
C ALA A 975 -18.19 -22.69 -39.99
N ASP A 976 -19.50 -22.81 -39.73
CA ASP A 976 -20.52 -23.26 -40.68
C ASP A 976 -21.71 -22.29 -40.66
N LYS A 977 -22.09 -21.69 -41.81
CA LYS A 977 -23.39 -21.01 -41.93
C LYS A 977 -24.50 -22.08 -41.98
N VAL A 978 -24.81 -22.70 -40.84
CA VAL A 978 -25.80 -23.77 -40.72
C VAL A 978 -27.17 -23.22 -41.06
N ASN A 979 -27.65 -23.50 -42.27
CA ASN A 979 -28.84 -22.87 -42.84
C ASN A 979 -30.17 -23.52 -42.34
N ASN A 980 -30.20 -23.94 -41.07
CA ASN A 980 -31.34 -24.62 -40.42
C ASN A 980 -32.20 -23.62 -39.65
N LYS A 981 -32.84 -22.69 -40.39
CA LYS A 981 -33.77 -21.72 -39.80
C LYS A 981 -34.86 -22.45 -39.00
N PHE A 982 -34.99 -22.11 -37.72
CA PHE A 982 -36.09 -22.59 -36.89
C PHE A 982 -37.09 -21.47 -36.59
N THR A 983 -38.35 -21.83 -36.33
CA THR A 983 -39.44 -20.89 -36.12
C THR A 983 -40.31 -21.32 -34.94
N PHE A 984 -40.81 -20.33 -34.20
CA PHE A 984 -41.72 -20.54 -33.08
C PHE A 984 -42.63 -19.33 -32.88
N THR A 985 -43.77 -19.56 -32.24
CA THR A 985 -44.59 -18.50 -31.67
C THR A 985 -44.30 -18.46 -30.17
N TYR A 986 -44.10 -17.28 -29.59
CA TYR A 986 -44.01 -17.13 -28.13
C TYR A 986 -45.06 -16.13 -27.63
N ALA A 987 -45.48 -16.27 -26.38
CA ALA A 987 -46.27 -15.26 -25.68
C ALA A 987 -45.63 -14.94 -24.33
N ILE A 988 -45.50 -13.64 -24.03
CA ILE A 988 -44.99 -13.12 -22.75
C ILE A 988 -45.99 -12.06 -22.28
N GLY A 989 -46.56 -12.23 -21.08
CA GLY A 989 -47.52 -11.27 -20.51
C GLY A 989 -48.73 -11.01 -21.42
N GLY A 990 -49.24 -12.06 -22.09
CA GLY A 990 -50.37 -11.98 -23.01
C GLY A 990 -50.07 -11.43 -24.41
N LYS A 991 -48.85 -10.94 -24.69
CA LYS A 991 -48.44 -10.49 -26.03
C LYS A 991 -47.77 -11.62 -26.80
N SER A 992 -48.41 -12.07 -27.88
CA SER A 992 -47.92 -13.14 -28.75
C SER A 992 -47.15 -12.60 -29.96
N ALA A 993 -46.04 -13.24 -30.34
CA ALA A 993 -45.27 -12.91 -31.54
C ALA A 993 -44.73 -14.18 -32.23
N ASN A 994 -44.71 -14.15 -33.57
CA ASN A 994 -44.04 -15.15 -34.39
C ASN A 994 -42.59 -14.73 -34.62
N THR A 995 -41.64 -15.65 -34.46
CA THR A 995 -40.20 -15.38 -34.59
C THR A 995 -39.48 -16.62 -35.13
N GLY A 996 -38.20 -16.44 -35.43
CA GLY A 996 -37.29 -17.51 -35.81
C GLY A 996 -35.90 -16.96 -36.10
N SER A 997 -34.88 -17.81 -36.12
CA SER A 997 -33.52 -17.42 -36.48
C SER A 997 -32.82 -18.52 -37.27
N THR A 998 -31.80 -18.14 -38.03
CA THR A 998 -30.77 -19.02 -38.61
C THR A 998 -29.64 -19.33 -37.62
N ASN A 999 -29.43 -18.46 -36.61
CA ASN A 999 -28.55 -18.75 -35.49
C ASN A 999 -29.23 -19.76 -34.54
N PRO A 1000 -28.46 -20.59 -33.79
CA PRO A 1000 -29.02 -21.73 -33.06
C PRO A 1000 -29.79 -21.38 -31.79
N VAL A 1001 -29.66 -20.15 -31.27
CA VAL A 1001 -30.32 -19.68 -30.04
C VAL A 1001 -31.02 -18.34 -30.30
N VAL A 1002 -32.24 -18.19 -29.78
CA VAL A 1002 -32.96 -16.92 -29.69
C VAL A 1002 -33.26 -16.64 -28.22
N GLN A 1003 -32.89 -15.44 -27.75
CA GLN A 1003 -33.25 -14.96 -26.41
C GLN A 1003 -34.24 -13.79 -26.50
N LYS A 1004 -35.15 -13.72 -25.52
CA LYS A 1004 -36.07 -12.59 -25.31
C LYS A 1004 -36.07 -12.22 -23.83
N GLU A 1005 -35.56 -11.02 -23.53
CA GLU A 1005 -35.59 -10.44 -22.19
C GLU A 1005 -37.02 -9.98 -21.84
N PHE A 1006 -37.43 -10.18 -20.60
CA PHE A 1006 -38.70 -9.72 -20.04
C PHE A 1006 -38.56 -9.40 -18.55
N ASN A 1007 -39.51 -8.65 -17.99
CA ASN A 1007 -39.59 -8.44 -16.55
C ASN A 1007 -40.62 -9.43 -15.94
N PRO A 1008 -40.22 -10.36 -15.06
CA PRO A 1008 -41.12 -11.35 -14.45
C PRO A 1008 -42.13 -10.73 -13.46
N GLU A 1009 -41.90 -9.52 -12.95
CA GLU A 1009 -42.85 -8.74 -12.14
C GLU A 1009 -44.10 -8.36 -12.97
N LYS A 1010 -43.94 -8.22 -14.30
CA LYS A 1010 -44.99 -7.74 -15.23
C LYS A 1010 -45.53 -8.85 -16.14
N ALA A 1011 -44.82 -9.97 -16.26
CA ALA A 1011 -45.16 -11.07 -17.14
C ALA A 1011 -44.82 -12.40 -16.47
N THR A 1012 -45.78 -12.94 -15.72
CA THR A 1012 -45.67 -14.21 -14.98
C THR A 1012 -45.97 -15.43 -15.84
N ASN A 1013 -46.74 -15.30 -16.92
CA ASN A 1013 -47.06 -16.42 -17.81
C ASN A 1013 -46.27 -16.31 -19.12
N ILE A 1014 -45.55 -17.38 -19.44
CA ILE A 1014 -44.71 -17.52 -20.64
C ILE A 1014 -45.19 -18.74 -21.42
N SER A 1015 -45.33 -18.65 -22.74
CA SER A 1015 -45.57 -19.85 -23.57
C SER A 1015 -44.79 -19.82 -24.87
N VAL A 1016 -44.48 -21.01 -25.39
CA VAL A 1016 -43.76 -21.24 -26.64
C VAL A 1016 -44.44 -22.36 -27.41
N LYS A 1017 -44.86 -22.08 -28.64
CA LYS A 1017 -45.36 -23.06 -29.60
C LYS A 1017 -44.31 -23.30 -30.69
N ASN A 1018 -43.87 -24.55 -30.82
CA ASN A 1018 -42.92 -24.93 -31.86
C ASN A 1018 -43.61 -24.99 -33.22
N THR A 1019 -43.20 -24.14 -34.16
CA THR A 1019 -43.70 -24.13 -35.55
C THR A 1019 -42.67 -24.62 -36.56
N SER A 1020 -41.51 -25.09 -36.08
CA SER A 1020 -40.40 -25.56 -36.90
C SER A 1020 -40.59 -27.00 -37.39
N GLY A 1021 -39.67 -27.47 -38.25
CA GLY A 1021 -39.66 -28.85 -38.73
C GLY A 1021 -39.17 -29.90 -37.71
N GLY A 1022 -38.44 -29.48 -36.67
CA GLY A 1022 -37.80 -30.36 -35.68
C GLY A 1022 -38.27 -30.09 -34.25
N ILE A 1023 -37.59 -30.70 -33.27
CA ILE A 1023 -37.78 -30.36 -31.84
C ILE A 1023 -37.13 -29.01 -31.54
N LEU A 1024 -37.66 -28.29 -30.54
CA LEU A 1024 -37.02 -27.12 -29.94
C LEU A 1024 -36.81 -27.35 -28.46
N PHE A 1025 -35.78 -26.73 -27.90
CA PHE A 1025 -35.58 -26.63 -26.46
C PHE A 1025 -35.99 -25.22 -26.05
N ALA A 1026 -36.72 -25.09 -24.95
CA ALA A 1026 -37.15 -23.80 -24.42
C ALA A 1026 -36.82 -23.72 -22.93
N ARG A 1027 -36.42 -22.53 -22.49
CA ARG A 1027 -36.07 -22.24 -21.09
C ARG A 1027 -36.55 -20.86 -20.68
N VAL A 1028 -36.93 -20.73 -19.42
CA VAL A 1028 -37.10 -19.44 -18.76
C VAL A 1028 -36.06 -19.36 -17.64
N ILE A 1029 -35.13 -18.42 -17.81
CA ILE A 1029 -34.05 -18.13 -16.85
C ILE A 1029 -34.48 -16.89 -16.09
N LEU A 1030 -34.72 -17.01 -14.80
CA LEU A 1030 -35.09 -15.92 -13.91
C LEU A 1030 -33.90 -15.53 -13.06
N LYS A 1031 -33.75 -14.24 -12.82
CA LYS A 1031 -32.72 -13.66 -11.94
C LYS A 1031 -33.36 -12.60 -11.05
N GLY A 1032 -32.91 -12.52 -9.81
CA GLY A 1032 -33.29 -11.45 -8.87
C GLY A 1032 -32.31 -11.37 -7.70
N GLN A 1033 -32.34 -10.27 -6.96
CA GLN A 1033 -31.58 -10.09 -5.73
C GLN A 1033 -32.56 -10.15 -4.53
N PRO A 1034 -32.53 -11.21 -3.70
CA PRO A 1034 -33.54 -11.42 -2.65
C PRO A 1034 -33.41 -10.36 -1.56
N THR A 1035 -34.53 -9.98 -0.94
CA THR A 1035 -34.53 -9.15 0.28
C THR A 1035 -33.94 -9.95 1.45
N THR A 1036 -33.53 -9.25 2.52
CA THR A 1036 -33.15 -9.90 3.78
C THR A 1036 -34.33 -10.68 4.35
N GLY A 1037 -34.20 -12.01 4.41
CA GLY A 1037 -35.19 -12.88 5.04
C GLY A 1037 -35.46 -14.23 4.37
N ASP A 1038 -35.02 -14.45 3.13
CA ASP A 1038 -35.25 -15.74 2.46
C ASP A 1038 -34.16 -16.80 2.77
N GLN A 1039 -34.60 -18.01 3.11
CA GLN A 1039 -33.81 -18.96 3.90
C GLN A 1039 -33.10 -20.01 3.06
N THR A 1040 -31.90 -19.70 2.56
CA THR A 1040 -30.99 -20.69 1.94
C THR A 1040 -29.60 -20.68 2.57
N ASN A 1041 -29.53 -20.86 3.89
CA ASN A 1041 -28.31 -21.29 4.57
C ASN A 1041 -27.91 -22.68 4.04
N SER A 1042 -27.15 -22.71 2.94
CA SER A 1042 -26.67 -23.92 2.29
C SER A 1042 -25.15 -23.98 2.29
N ALA A 1043 -24.60 -25.09 2.78
CA ALA A 1043 -23.19 -25.42 2.72
C ALA A 1043 -22.99 -26.64 1.81
N ASN A 1044 -22.05 -26.56 0.87
CA ASN A 1044 -21.75 -27.67 -0.05
C ASN A 1044 -20.23 -27.77 -0.23
N ASN A 1045 -19.61 -28.84 0.29
CA ASN A 1045 -18.16 -29.09 0.34
C ASN A 1045 -17.31 -28.09 1.16
N LEU A 1046 -17.85 -26.96 1.58
CA LEU A 1046 -17.23 -26.01 2.51
C LEU A 1046 -18.25 -25.56 3.55
N MET A 1047 -17.81 -25.41 4.79
CA MET A 1047 -18.57 -24.79 5.88
C MET A 1047 -17.93 -23.44 6.21
N VAL A 1048 -18.76 -22.42 6.42
CA VAL A 1048 -18.32 -21.09 6.89
C VAL A 1048 -19.06 -20.79 8.18
N ALA A 1049 -18.31 -20.38 9.21
CA ALA A 1049 -18.85 -19.88 10.47
C ALA A 1049 -18.28 -18.49 10.73
N ILE A 1050 -19.12 -17.57 11.21
CA ILE A 1050 -18.70 -16.22 11.59
C ILE A 1050 -19.01 -16.04 13.08
N ASN A 1051 -17.99 -15.68 13.85
CA ASN A 1051 -18.11 -15.36 15.27
C ASN A 1051 -17.61 -13.94 15.52
N TYR A 1052 -18.44 -13.12 16.17
CA TYR A 1052 -18.08 -11.75 16.50
C TYR A 1052 -17.51 -11.72 17.92
N LYS A 1053 -16.34 -11.12 18.09
CA LYS A 1053 -15.60 -11.06 19.36
C LYS A 1053 -15.20 -9.64 19.72
N SER A 1054 -15.09 -9.34 21.00
CA SER A 1054 -14.39 -8.15 21.51
C SER A 1054 -12.87 -8.26 21.29
N LEU A 1055 -12.14 -7.15 21.46
CA LEU A 1055 -10.68 -7.12 21.30
C LEU A 1055 -9.92 -8.02 22.30
N ASP A 1056 -10.53 -8.40 23.43
CA ASP A 1056 -10.02 -9.39 24.39
C ASP A 1056 -10.50 -10.83 24.11
N GLY A 1057 -11.12 -11.08 22.94
CA GLY A 1057 -11.42 -12.40 22.41
C GLY A 1057 -12.72 -13.05 22.87
N LYS A 1058 -13.57 -12.36 23.63
CA LYS A 1058 -14.88 -12.87 24.09
C LYS A 1058 -15.94 -12.66 23.02
N SER A 1059 -16.84 -13.63 22.80
CA SER A 1059 -17.96 -13.43 21.86
C SER A 1059 -18.88 -12.29 22.30
N ILE A 1060 -19.37 -11.52 21.32
CA ILE A 1060 -20.34 -10.43 21.51
C ILE A 1060 -21.67 -10.74 20.85
N ASP A 1061 -22.76 -10.27 21.45
CA ASP A 1061 -24.08 -10.30 20.85
C ASP A 1061 -24.23 -9.12 19.87
N VAL A 1062 -24.29 -9.43 18.57
CA VAL A 1062 -24.40 -8.43 17.50
C VAL A 1062 -25.73 -7.69 17.50
N SER A 1063 -26.77 -8.19 18.17
CA SER A 1063 -28.05 -7.48 18.31
C SER A 1063 -27.99 -6.32 19.32
N ASN A 1064 -26.95 -6.28 20.16
CA ASN A 1064 -26.81 -5.34 21.28
C ASN A 1064 -25.44 -4.61 21.30
N ILE A 1065 -24.93 -4.18 20.13
CA ILE A 1065 -23.68 -3.42 20.03
C ILE A 1065 -23.91 -1.93 20.29
N THR A 1066 -23.11 -1.34 21.19
CA THR A 1066 -23.11 0.11 21.42
C THR A 1066 -22.25 0.86 20.41
N GLN A 1067 -22.71 2.05 20.01
CA GLN A 1067 -22.04 2.90 19.02
C GLN A 1067 -20.58 3.23 19.43
N GLY A 1068 -19.66 3.08 18.48
CA GLY A 1068 -18.23 3.32 18.70
C GLY A 1068 -17.45 2.15 19.34
N SER A 1069 -18.06 0.97 19.48
CA SER A 1069 -17.36 -0.24 19.94
C SER A 1069 -16.46 -0.84 18.86
N ASP A 1070 -15.18 -1.09 19.20
CA ASP A 1070 -14.27 -1.92 18.40
C ASP A 1070 -14.59 -3.42 18.63
N PHE A 1071 -14.64 -4.20 17.55
CA PHE A 1071 -14.81 -5.66 17.60
C PHE A 1071 -14.08 -6.36 16.44
N VAL A 1072 -13.92 -7.67 16.55
CA VAL A 1072 -13.30 -8.57 15.57
C VAL A 1072 -14.39 -9.49 15.00
N ALA A 1073 -14.47 -9.59 13.67
CA ALA A 1073 -15.23 -10.63 13.00
C ALA A 1073 -14.28 -11.80 12.67
N GLU A 1074 -14.39 -12.90 13.40
CA GLU A 1074 -13.65 -14.13 13.13
C GLU A 1074 -14.42 -14.96 12.10
N VAL A 1075 -13.85 -15.13 10.91
CA VAL A 1075 -14.43 -15.94 9.83
C VAL A 1075 -13.65 -17.25 9.72
N THR A 1076 -14.28 -18.34 10.11
CA THR A 1076 -13.70 -19.69 10.03
C THR A 1076 -14.26 -20.40 8.79
N VAL A 1077 -13.37 -20.83 7.90
CA VAL A 1077 -13.71 -21.62 6.71
C VAL A 1077 -13.13 -23.03 6.88
N THR A 1078 -13.99 -24.04 6.82
CA THR A 1078 -13.62 -25.44 7.07
C THR A 1078 -14.00 -26.31 5.87
N ASN A 1079 -13.06 -27.11 5.38
CA ASN A 1079 -13.33 -28.22 4.47
C ASN A 1079 -13.65 -29.49 5.31
N PRO A 1080 -14.86 -30.07 5.23
CA PRO A 1080 -15.24 -31.28 5.97
C PRO A 1080 -14.61 -32.57 5.41
N GLY A 1081 -13.67 -32.50 4.47
CA GLY A 1081 -12.91 -33.64 3.94
C GLY A 1081 -13.62 -34.45 2.84
N GLN A 1082 -14.84 -34.05 2.44
CA GLN A 1082 -15.66 -34.78 1.47
C GLN A 1082 -15.10 -34.79 0.02
N MET A 1083 -14.03 -34.03 -0.25
CA MET A 1083 -13.31 -34.04 -1.55
C MET A 1083 -11.95 -34.76 -1.53
N GLY A 1084 -11.57 -35.41 -0.42
CA GLY A 1084 -10.27 -36.06 -0.28
C GLY A 1084 -9.12 -35.11 0.13
N ASN A 1085 -7.95 -35.68 0.42
CA ASN A 1085 -6.85 -34.98 1.09
C ASN A 1085 -6.25 -33.85 0.23
N TYR A 1086 -6.23 -32.65 0.79
CA TYR A 1086 -5.34 -31.57 0.34
C TYR A 1086 -3.91 -31.86 0.79
N TYR A 1087 -2.96 -31.79 -0.15
CA TYR A 1087 -1.54 -31.62 0.15
C TYR A 1087 -1.13 -30.23 -0.37
N GLU A 1088 -1.21 -29.23 0.50
CA GLU A 1088 -0.41 -28.01 0.32
C GLU A 1088 0.95 -28.25 0.95
N ASN A 1089 1.96 -28.49 0.11
CA ASN A 1089 3.34 -28.23 0.49
C ASN A 1089 3.55 -26.72 0.31
N GLY A 1090 3.89 -26.02 1.40
CA GLY A 1090 4.25 -24.60 1.38
C GLY A 1090 5.66 -24.34 0.86
#